data_AF-A0A9K3Y6E2-F1
#
_entry.id   AF-A0A9K3Y6E2-F1
#
_cell.length_a   1.000
_cell.length_b   1.000
_cell.length_c   1.000
_cell.angle_alpha   90.00
_cell.angle_beta   90.00
_cell.angle_gamma   90.00
#
_symmetry.space_group_name_H-M   'P 1'
#
loop_
_entity.id
_entity.type
_entity.pdbx_description
1 polymer ?
#
loop_
_entity_poly.entity_id
_entity_poly.type
_entity_poly.pdbx_seq_one_letter_code
_entity_poly.pdbx_strand_id
1 'polypeptide(L)'
;MSKNDKKNKENLGEYSASSIEILEGLEAVRKKPGMYIDSVTMKGAYHLIWEIIDNSIDEALAGYATEIILKIFPDNVVSVSDNGRGIPVDIHPKTKKSAVETILTTLHAGGKFKNAPNSKNYSYSGGQHGVGASVVNALSTWFTVEICLNGKIYYQKYEKGVPTTSLQIIGNTNKRGTNIKFLPDETIFQDIKNTPYSLDVLKKRVQQLAFLNKNVKLIIEDLRLEPPQIINFYSKGGIQEYLQYLNENKKVLNQPFYQESSENNIFLEIAFQYNENYISNIYSFVNNIPTHEGGTHEEGFKMALNRVLSKYAKDKNLLKKDLSFIGEDTLEGITAIIALKHYDPLFEGQTKARLGNYDMRQFVSKHFGIALESYLLENPQEAKKIIDKCLLAAKARVAAKKAREITRKKSPLDTLSFASKLADCRTKDPSLAELYIVEGDSAGGSAKQGRDSSFQAILPLRGKIINVEKARLNKILVNNEIISLIQSFGTGFDKEFNISKARYHKIIIMTDADVDGAHIRTLLLTFFFRQFRPLIENNYIYFAQPPLYKVQNNKKISYFYTEQDLKNFMSRKNNSQKIVVQRYKGLGEMNAEQLWETTMDPATRTLLQVKLEDAVEADRIFTMLMGEEVSNRKIFIQENATYADIDI
;
A
#
# COMPACT_ATOMS: atom_id res chain seq x y z
N MET A 1 30.03 58.18 24.84
CA MET A 1 28.62 57.76 24.68
C MET A 1 28.48 57.40 23.21
N SER A 2 28.22 56.15 22.81
CA SER A 2 27.02 55.38 23.15
C SER A 2 27.34 54.00 23.76
N LYS A 3 26.53 53.63 24.74
CA LYS A 3 26.53 52.35 25.47
C LYS A 3 25.73 51.26 24.73
N ASN A 4 25.54 51.36 23.41
CA ASN A 4 24.51 50.57 22.71
C ASN A 4 25.02 49.39 21.85
N ASP A 5 26.31 49.18 21.65
CA ASP A 5 26.79 48.04 20.83
C ASP A 5 27.17 46.79 21.66
N LYS A 6 26.59 46.63 22.86
CA LYS A 6 26.88 45.50 23.78
C LYS A 6 25.74 44.49 23.95
N LYS A 7 24.74 44.47 23.06
CA LYS A 7 23.70 43.43 23.06
C LYS A 7 23.41 42.97 21.63
N ASN A 8 24.17 41.97 21.19
CA ASN A 8 23.80 40.91 20.25
C ASN A 8 25.08 40.24 19.68
N LYS A 9 25.99 39.81 20.57
CA LYS A 9 26.77 38.61 20.26
C LYS A 9 25.97 37.46 20.84
N GLU A 10 25.07 36.93 20.01
CA GLU A 10 24.52 35.60 20.24
C GLU A 10 25.67 34.66 20.59
N ASN A 11 25.48 33.84 21.62
CA ASN A 11 26.36 32.72 21.93
C ASN A 11 26.45 31.85 20.66
N LEU A 12 27.46 32.11 19.82
CA LEU A 12 28.00 31.13 18.90
C LEU A 12 28.58 30.04 19.80
N GLY A 13 27.75 29.07 20.17
CA GLY A 13 28.16 27.92 20.97
C GLY A 13 29.43 27.34 20.36
N GLU A 14 30.40 27.00 21.22
CA GLU A 14 31.70 26.46 20.80
C GLU A 14 31.49 25.20 19.93
N TYR A 15 31.47 25.39 18.61
CA TYR A 15 31.46 24.31 17.64
C TYR A 15 32.91 23.93 17.37
N SER A 16 33.45 23.10 18.27
CA SER A 16 34.80 22.53 18.19
C SER A 16 34.75 21.10 17.64
N ALA A 17 35.93 20.52 17.38
CA ALA A 17 36.04 19.13 16.97
C ALA A 17 35.38 18.14 17.95
N SER A 18 35.33 18.48 19.25
CA SER A 18 34.63 17.71 20.28
C SER A 18 33.10 17.73 20.17
N SER A 19 32.53 18.65 19.38
CA SER A 19 31.10 18.71 19.07
C SER A 19 30.71 17.76 17.92
N ILE A 20 31.69 17.10 17.30
CA ILE A 20 31.48 16.05 16.28
C ILE A 20 31.34 14.71 17.00
N GLU A 21 30.11 14.20 17.06
CA GLU A 21 29.81 12.89 17.62
C GLU A 21 29.94 11.80 16.54
N ILE A 22 30.82 10.82 16.76
CA ILE A 22 30.97 9.66 15.87
C ILE A 22 30.16 8.50 16.47
N LEU A 23 29.18 8.02 15.73
CA LEU A 23 28.37 6.86 16.13
C LEU A 23 28.95 5.59 15.52
N GLU A 24 29.41 4.67 16.36
CA GLU A 24 30.00 3.42 15.92
C GLU A 24 28.99 2.27 15.91
N GLY A 25 29.11 1.38 14.91
CA GLY A 25 28.35 0.14 14.83
C GLY A 25 26.83 0.31 14.85
N LEU A 26 26.16 -0.42 15.73
CA LEU A 26 24.69 -0.45 15.83
C LEU A 26 24.10 0.76 16.59
N GLU A 27 24.92 1.58 17.23
CA GLU A 27 24.46 2.79 17.91
C GLU A 27 23.91 3.82 16.91
N ALA A 28 24.55 3.92 15.73
CA ALA A 28 24.08 4.73 14.61
C ALA A 28 22.66 4.34 14.17
N VAL A 29 22.39 3.03 14.10
CA VAL A 29 21.07 2.48 13.73
C VAL A 29 20.01 2.90 14.73
N ARG A 30 20.31 2.81 16.03
CA ARG A 30 19.35 3.17 17.10
C ARG A 30 19.10 4.67 17.18
N LYS A 31 20.09 5.53 16.91
CA LYS A 31 19.88 6.99 16.88
C LYS A 31 19.12 7.46 15.63
N LYS A 32 19.27 6.78 14.50
CA LYS A 32 18.64 7.13 13.21
C LYS A 32 17.94 5.93 12.54
N PRO A 33 16.95 5.31 13.20
CA PRO A 33 16.30 4.09 12.71
C PRO A 33 15.62 4.28 11.35
N GLY A 34 14.99 5.43 11.12
CA GLY A 34 14.30 5.73 9.87
C GLY A 34 15.19 5.67 8.62
N MET A 35 16.52 5.79 8.74
CA MET A 35 17.43 5.63 7.60
C MET A 35 17.60 4.16 7.18
N TYR A 36 17.32 3.21 8.06
CA TYR A 36 17.55 1.78 7.85
C TYR A 36 16.25 1.00 7.56
N ILE A 37 15.13 1.44 8.14
CA ILE A 37 13.83 0.77 8.05
C ILE A 37 12.69 1.69 7.54
N ASP A 38 13.05 2.84 6.97
CA ASP A 38 12.18 3.90 6.41
C ASP A 38 11.22 4.62 7.39
N SER A 39 10.70 3.92 8.40
CA SER A 39 9.73 4.45 9.35
C SER A 39 9.94 3.87 10.75
N VAL A 40 9.60 4.64 11.79
CA VAL A 40 9.54 4.18 13.20
C VAL A 40 8.10 3.89 13.66
N THR A 41 7.15 3.89 12.74
CA THR A 41 5.76 3.49 13.02
C THR A 41 5.59 1.98 12.96
N MET A 42 4.36 1.47 13.11
CA MET A 42 4.03 0.05 12.87
C MET A 42 4.57 -0.49 11.53
N LYS A 43 4.65 0.33 10.48
CA LYS A 43 5.25 -0.07 9.19
C LYS A 43 6.70 -0.53 9.36
N GLY A 44 7.49 0.20 10.16
CA GLY A 44 8.86 -0.18 10.50
C GLY A 44 8.92 -1.45 11.35
N ALA A 45 8.00 -1.61 12.30
CA ALA A 45 7.91 -2.81 13.14
C ALA A 45 7.60 -4.07 12.31
N TYR A 46 6.76 -3.96 11.27
CA TYR A 46 6.55 -5.04 10.29
C TYR A 46 7.80 -5.32 9.46
N HIS A 47 8.51 -4.26 9.07
CA HIS A 47 9.75 -4.39 8.29
C HIS A 47 10.81 -5.23 9.00
N LEU A 48 10.89 -5.17 10.33
CA LEU A 48 11.77 -6.05 11.11
C LEU A 48 11.46 -7.53 10.89
N ILE A 49 10.18 -7.89 10.81
CA ILE A 49 9.73 -9.26 10.55
C ILE A 49 10.11 -9.65 9.12
N TRP A 50 9.87 -8.76 8.15
CA TRP A 50 10.20 -9.00 6.74
C TRP A 50 11.67 -9.26 6.52
N GLU A 51 12.56 -8.52 7.16
CA GLU A 51 14.00 -8.74 7.03
C GLU A 51 14.43 -10.13 7.52
N ILE A 52 13.81 -10.67 8.59
CA ILE A 52 14.13 -12.02 9.04
C ILE A 52 13.51 -13.08 8.12
N ILE A 53 12.25 -12.91 7.69
CA ILE A 53 11.61 -13.83 6.75
C ILE A 53 12.35 -13.88 5.41
N ASP A 54 12.76 -12.74 4.87
CA ASP A 54 13.48 -12.64 3.60
C ASP A 54 14.83 -13.36 3.68
N ASN A 55 15.52 -13.33 4.83
CA ASN A 55 16.73 -14.13 5.06
C ASN A 55 16.44 -15.65 5.03
N SER A 56 15.34 -16.10 5.62
CA SER A 56 14.91 -17.50 5.57
C SER A 56 14.47 -17.92 4.15
N ILE A 57 13.83 -17.01 3.40
CA ILE A 57 13.47 -17.23 2.00
C ILE A 57 14.72 -17.34 1.12
N ASP A 58 15.78 -16.57 1.39
CA ASP A 58 17.05 -16.71 0.66
C ASP A 58 17.68 -18.10 0.86
N GLU A 59 17.54 -18.72 2.05
CA GLU A 59 17.93 -20.13 2.28
C GLU A 59 17.06 -21.11 1.48
N ALA A 60 15.77 -20.81 1.31
CA ALA A 60 14.87 -21.61 0.51
C ALA A 60 15.18 -21.49 -0.99
N LEU A 61 15.48 -20.29 -1.48
CA LEU A 61 15.92 -20.03 -2.85
C LEU A 61 17.24 -20.71 -3.19
N ALA A 62 18.12 -20.86 -2.20
CA ALA A 62 19.35 -21.64 -2.32
C ALA A 62 19.12 -23.17 -2.27
N GLY A 63 17.87 -23.62 -2.07
CA GLY A 63 17.47 -25.02 -2.07
C GLY A 63 17.69 -25.75 -0.74
N TYR A 64 17.96 -25.02 0.35
CA TYR A 64 18.28 -25.63 1.65
C TYR A 64 17.12 -25.61 2.65
N ALA A 65 16.16 -24.69 2.50
CA ALA A 65 14.98 -24.62 3.32
C ALA A 65 13.71 -24.99 2.51
N THR A 66 12.77 -25.63 3.17
CA THR A 66 11.45 -26.01 2.63
C THR A 66 10.29 -25.55 3.52
N GLU A 67 10.56 -25.20 4.78
CA GLU A 67 9.57 -24.76 5.76
C GLU A 67 10.08 -23.54 6.53
N ILE A 68 9.23 -22.52 6.61
CA ILE A 68 9.45 -21.28 7.37
C ILE A 68 8.22 -21.03 8.24
N ILE A 69 8.42 -20.75 9.52
CA ILE A 69 7.36 -20.57 10.52
C ILE A 69 7.52 -19.21 11.17
N LEU A 70 6.48 -18.38 11.05
CA LEU A 70 6.31 -17.12 11.77
C LEU A 70 5.39 -17.37 12.98
N LYS A 71 5.88 -17.11 14.18
CA LYS A 71 5.10 -17.18 15.42
C LYS A 71 4.93 -15.80 16.01
N ILE A 72 3.70 -15.47 16.39
CA ILE A 72 3.33 -14.23 17.07
C ILE A 72 2.90 -14.60 18.47
N PHE A 73 3.62 -14.11 19.46
CA PHE A 73 3.33 -14.35 20.88
C PHE A 73 2.55 -13.16 21.46
N PRO A 74 1.98 -13.30 22.67
CA PRO A 74 1.57 -12.16 23.49
C PRO A 74 2.68 -11.09 23.60
N ASP A 75 2.29 -9.85 23.87
CA ASP A 75 3.19 -8.70 24.03
C ASP A 75 4.03 -8.36 22.79
N ASN A 76 3.52 -8.67 21.59
CA ASN A 76 4.16 -8.38 20.29
C ASN A 76 5.56 -9.01 20.11
N VAL A 77 5.84 -10.09 20.84
CA VAL A 77 7.04 -10.89 20.63
C VAL A 77 6.87 -11.73 19.36
N VAL A 78 7.91 -11.75 18.52
CA VAL A 78 7.87 -12.45 17.22
C VAL A 78 9.02 -13.45 17.14
N SER A 79 8.75 -14.60 16.51
CA SER A 79 9.76 -15.61 16.19
C SER A 79 9.65 -16.01 14.72
N VAL A 80 10.77 -16.11 14.04
CA VAL A 80 10.85 -16.66 12.68
C VAL A 80 11.85 -17.81 12.71
N SER A 81 11.41 -18.98 12.27
CA SER A 81 12.25 -20.17 12.18
C SER A 81 12.22 -20.77 10.79
N ASP A 82 13.37 -21.24 10.31
CA ASP A 82 13.50 -22.01 9.07
C ASP A 82 14.22 -23.33 9.30
N ASN A 83 14.07 -24.25 8.35
CA ASN A 83 14.80 -25.51 8.30
C ASN A 83 15.99 -25.49 7.30
N GLY A 84 16.55 -24.29 7.06
CA GLY A 84 17.69 -24.04 6.18
C GLY A 84 19.00 -24.59 6.74
N ARG A 85 20.15 -24.08 6.26
CA ARG A 85 21.47 -24.58 6.71
C ARG A 85 21.80 -24.25 8.16
N GLY A 86 21.28 -23.13 8.68
CA GLY A 86 21.72 -22.53 9.93
C GLY A 86 22.80 -21.47 9.69
N ILE A 87 22.76 -20.38 10.46
CA ILE A 87 23.81 -19.35 10.43
C ILE A 87 25.16 -19.97 10.85
N PRO A 88 26.29 -19.65 10.19
CA PRO A 88 27.59 -20.17 10.58
C PRO A 88 27.96 -19.80 12.03
N VAL A 89 28.50 -20.77 12.76
CA VAL A 89 28.89 -20.63 14.18
C VAL A 89 30.41 -20.53 14.38
N ASP A 90 31.19 -20.81 13.34
CA ASP A 90 32.65 -20.80 13.37
C ASP A 90 33.20 -19.40 13.66
N ILE A 91 34.43 -19.35 14.18
CA ILE A 91 35.11 -18.09 14.44
C ILE A 91 35.46 -17.42 13.11
N HIS A 92 35.00 -16.18 12.93
CA HIS A 92 35.27 -15.40 11.73
C HIS A 92 36.72 -14.87 11.75
N PRO A 93 37.49 -15.03 10.65
CA PRO A 93 38.94 -14.84 10.66
C PRO A 93 39.40 -13.41 10.95
N LYS A 94 38.60 -12.39 10.57
CA LYS A 94 38.93 -10.97 10.78
C LYS A 94 38.46 -10.44 12.14
N THR A 95 37.22 -10.74 12.53
CA THR A 95 36.62 -10.19 13.75
C THR A 95 36.97 -10.99 14.99
N LYS A 96 37.49 -12.23 14.84
CA LYS A 96 37.83 -13.16 15.92
C LYS A 96 36.66 -13.53 16.85
N LYS A 97 35.44 -13.17 16.45
CA LYS A 97 34.16 -13.52 17.08
C LYS A 97 33.50 -14.66 16.31
N SER A 98 32.47 -15.28 16.88
CA SER A 98 31.63 -16.21 16.11
C SER A 98 31.03 -15.49 14.89
N ALA A 99 30.81 -16.22 13.80
CA ALA A 99 30.25 -15.64 12.59
C ALA A 99 28.82 -15.12 12.83
N VAL A 100 28.02 -15.81 13.64
CA VAL A 100 26.71 -15.33 14.11
C VAL A 100 26.81 -13.98 14.85
N GLU A 101 27.73 -13.83 15.80
CA GLU A 101 27.91 -12.55 16.50
C GLU A 101 28.39 -11.46 15.54
N THR A 102 29.28 -11.81 14.61
CA THR A 102 29.77 -10.86 13.60
C THR A 102 28.63 -10.32 12.73
N ILE A 103 27.77 -11.21 12.22
CA ILE A 103 26.63 -10.83 11.38
C ILE A 103 25.59 -10.01 12.15
N LEU A 104 25.38 -10.32 13.43
CA LEU A 104 24.36 -9.63 14.24
C LEU A 104 24.83 -8.33 14.90
N THR A 105 26.14 -8.06 14.94
CA THR A 105 26.70 -6.86 15.61
C THR A 105 27.45 -5.92 14.67
N THR A 106 27.77 -6.34 13.45
CA THR A 106 28.53 -5.55 12.48
C THR A 106 27.66 -5.23 11.27
N LEU A 107 27.50 -3.93 10.96
CA LEU A 107 26.86 -3.52 9.73
C LEU A 107 27.69 -3.96 8.52
N HIS A 108 27.00 -4.32 7.45
CA HIS A 108 27.61 -4.80 6.21
C HIS A 108 28.45 -6.08 6.39
N ALA A 109 28.03 -6.96 7.30
CA ALA A 109 28.64 -8.27 7.52
C ALA A 109 27.68 -9.39 7.08
N GLY A 110 28.09 -10.18 6.08
CA GLY A 110 27.25 -11.26 5.57
C GLY A 110 27.88 -12.04 4.43
N GLY A 111 27.39 -13.26 4.20
CA GLY A 111 27.83 -14.10 3.07
C GLY A 111 27.33 -13.63 1.70
N LYS A 112 26.48 -12.59 1.68
CA LYS A 112 25.72 -12.10 0.51
C LYS A 112 26.48 -11.05 -0.33
N PHE A 113 27.65 -10.58 0.11
CA PHE A 113 28.46 -9.59 -0.63
C PHE A 113 29.32 -10.18 -1.74
N LYS A 114 29.55 -11.51 -1.70
CA LYS A 114 30.34 -12.21 -2.71
C LYS A 114 29.41 -12.97 -3.66
N ASN A 115 28.40 -12.29 -4.20
CA ASN A 115 27.56 -12.79 -5.28
C ASN A 115 28.37 -12.80 -6.59
N ALA A 116 29.32 -13.74 -6.70
CA ALA A 116 29.97 -14.03 -7.97
C ALA A 116 29.05 -14.91 -8.82
N PRO A 117 29.17 -14.91 -10.16
CA PRO A 117 28.41 -15.77 -11.09
C PRO A 117 28.49 -17.30 -10.86
N ASN A 118 29.13 -17.76 -9.78
CA ASN A 118 29.29 -19.16 -9.35
C ASN A 118 29.44 -19.28 -7.82
N SER A 119 28.89 -18.34 -7.02
CA SER A 119 28.97 -18.41 -5.56
C SER A 119 28.19 -19.65 -5.06
N LYS A 120 28.84 -20.50 -4.25
CA LYS A 120 28.20 -21.69 -3.66
C LYS A 120 27.17 -21.36 -2.56
N ASN A 121 27.04 -20.09 -2.16
CA ASN A 121 26.29 -19.72 -0.96
C ASN A 121 24.88 -19.20 -1.26
N TYR A 122 24.74 -18.22 -2.16
CA TYR A 122 23.45 -17.67 -2.63
C TYR A 122 23.57 -17.27 -4.11
N SER A 123 22.63 -17.73 -4.94
CA SER A 123 22.55 -17.38 -6.37
C SER A 123 21.69 -16.14 -6.62
N TYR A 124 20.66 -15.94 -5.78
CA TYR A 124 19.73 -14.80 -5.79
C TYR A 124 19.40 -14.45 -4.34
N SER A 125 19.34 -13.16 -4.01
CA SER A 125 18.99 -12.72 -2.65
C SER A 125 18.35 -11.34 -2.64
N GLY A 126 17.28 -11.17 -1.83
CA GLY A 126 16.68 -9.85 -1.58
C GLY A 126 17.52 -8.98 -0.63
N GLY A 127 18.34 -9.61 0.23
CA GLY A 127 19.13 -8.98 1.28
C GLY A 127 20.58 -8.66 0.88
N GLN A 128 20.80 -7.68 0.00
CA GLN A 128 22.15 -7.43 -0.54
C GLN A 128 23.07 -6.60 0.35
N HIS A 129 22.51 -5.81 1.27
CA HIS A 129 23.26 -4.81 2.02
C HIS A 129 23.95 -5.37 3.27
N GLY A 130 23.64 -6.62 3.66
CA GLY A 130 24.17 -7.28 4.86
C GLY A 130 23.98 -6.50 6.17
N VAL A 131 22.87 -5.75 6.26
CA VAL A 131 22.49 -4.97 7.46
C VAL A 131 21.21 -5.46 8.12
N GLY A 132 20.32 -6.16 7.38
CA GLY A 132 18.96 -6.52 7.82
C GLY A 132 18.87 -7.10 9.23
N ALA A 133 19.41 -8.30 9.46
CA ALA A 133 19.33 -8.96 10.77
C ALA A 133 20.02 -8.18 11.90
N SER A 134 21.11 -7.47 11.60
CA SER A 134 21.81 -6.62 12.57
C SER A 134 20.99 -5.39 12.97
N VAL A 135 20.23 -4.82 12.03
CA VAL A 135 19.28 -3.73 12.28
C VAL A 135 18.13 -4.23 13.15
N VAL A 136 17.59 -5.43 12.88
CA VAL A 136 16.56 -6.04 13.74
C VAL A 136 17.09 -6.23 15.16
N ASN A 137 18.31 -6.74 15.31
CA ASN A 137 18.95 -6.88 16.62
C ASN A 137 19.11 -5.52 17.34
N ALA A 138 19.60 -4.50 16.62
CA ALA A 138 19.78 -3.15 17.16
C ALA A 138 18.46 -2.51 17.62
N LEU A 139 17.39 -2.70 16.86
CA LEU A 139 16.08 -2.08 17.07
C LEU A 139 15.15 -2.90 17.97
N SER A 140 15.67 -3.96 18.58
CA SER A 140 14.93 -4.80 19.54
C SER A 140 15.35 -4.50 20.98
N THR A 141 14.40 -4.59 21.91
CA THR A 141 14.69 -4.57 23.36
C THR A 141 15.59 -5.74 23.71
N TRP A 142 15.20 -6.94 23.25
CA TRP A 142 16.00 -8.15 23.32
C TRP A 142 15.84 -8.96 22.04
N PHE A 143 16.88 -9.72 21.71
CA PHE A 143 16.95 -10.58 20.54
C PHE A 143 17.66 -11.88 20.91
N THR A 144 17.16 -13.01 20.47
CA THR A 144 17.76 -14.33 20.69
C THR A 144 17.86 -15.08 19.37
N VAL A 145 18.97 -15.79 19.21
CA VAL A 145 19.20 -16.67 18.06
C VAL A 145 19.51 -18.08 18.55
N GLU A 146 18.79 -19.04 17.99
CA GLU A 146 18.99 -20.47 18.17
C GLU A 146 19.37 -21.09 16.82
N ILE A 147 20.50 -21.78 16.76
CA ILE A 147 21.01 -22.38 15.53
C ILE A 147 21.15 -23.88 15.75
N CYS A 148 20.42 -24.66 14.95
CA CYS A 148 20.58 -26.11 14.87
C CYS A 148 21.60 -26.43 13.78
N LEU A 149 22.83 -26.77 14.17
CA LEU A 149 23.92 -27.05 13.23
C LEU A 149 24.86 -28.12 13.81
N ASN A 150 25.36 -29.04 12.96
CA ASN A 150 26.31 -30.08 13.36
C ASN A 150 25.86 -30.92 14.58
N GLY A 151 24.57 -31.25 14.66
CA GLY A 151 24.00 -32.05 15.75
C GLY A 151 23.79 -31.32 17.07
N LYS A 152 24.06 -30.01 17.13
CA LYS A 152 24.01 -29.18 18.34
C LYS A 152 23.06 -28.01 18.19
N ILE A 153 22.54 -27.54 19.32
CA ILE A 153 21.75 -26.31 19.43
C ILE A 153 22.66 -25.24 20.04
N TYR A 154 23.01 -24.25 19.22
CA TYR A 154 23.75 -23.07 19.65
C TYR A 154 22.77 -21.95 20.00
N TYR A 155 23.05 -21.21 21.06
CA TYR A 155 22.21 -20.12 21.57
C TYR A 155 23.04 -18.88 21.86
N GLN A 156 22.51 -17.71 21.50
CA GLN A 156 23.07 -16.42 21.92
C GLN A 156 21.95 -15.39 22.13
N LYS A 157 22.09 -14.59 23.20
CA LYS A 157 21.16 -13.50 23.56
C LYS A 157 21.83 -12.14 23.38
N TYR A 158 21.02 -11.17 22.96
CA TYR A 158 21.38 -9.78 22.77
C TYR A 158 20.34 -8.86 23.41
N GLU A 159 20.79 -7.70 23.86
CA GLU A 159 19.95 -6.59 24.33
C GLU A 159 20.36 -5.32 23.61
N LYS A 160 19.42 -4.69 22.89
CA LYS A 160 19.66 -3.45 22.12
C LYS A 160 20.88 -3.53 21.18
N GLY A 161 21.07 -4.68 20.52
CA GLY A 161 22.20 -4.93 19.62
C GLY A 161 23.47 -5.43 20.27
N VAL A 162 23.56 -5.45 21.61
CA VAL A 162 24.78 -5.85 22.35
C VAL A 162 24.64 -7.31 22.83
N PRO A 163 25.62 -8.19 22.57
CA PRO A 163 25.57 -9.57 23.07
C PRO A 163 25.65 -9.60 24.60
N THR A 164 24.69 -10.27 25.24
CA THR A 164 24.66 -10.46 26.71
C THR A 164 25.27 -11.80 27.12
N THR A 165 25.37 -12.74 26.19
CA THR A 165 26.00 -14.05 26.39
C THR A 165 27.02 -14.31 25.30
N SER A 166 28.02 -15.14 25.59
CA SER A 166 28.80 -15.81 24.55
C SER A 166 27.90 -16.82 23.79
N LEU A 167 28.39 -17.32 22.66
CA LEU A 167 27.72 -18.40 21.94
C LEU A 167 27.81 -19.70 22.75
N GLN A 168 26.67 -20.17 23.26
CA GLN A 168 26.57 -21.34 24.13
C GLN A 168 25.98 -22.54 23.38
N ILE A 169 26.36 -23.75 23.76
CA ILE A 169 25.69 -24.98 23.32
C ILE A 169 24.68 -25.35 24.40
N ILE A 170 23.38 -25.31 24.07
CA ILE A 170 22.29 -25.55 25.03
C ILE A 170 21.65 -26.93 24.91
N GLY A 171 22.05 -27.72 23.91
CA GLY A 171 21.56 -29.08 23.73
C GLY A 171 22.03 -29.74 22.44
N ASN A 172 21.55 -30.97 22.23
CA ASN A 172 21.75 -31.74 21.00
C ASN A 172 20.46 -31.78 20.18
N THR A 173 20.57 -31.92 18.86
CA THR A 173 19.42 -31.95 17.96
C THR A 173 19.73 -32.75 16.69
N ASN A 174 18.71 -33.37 16.11
CA ASN A 174 18.79 -33.98 14.78
C ASN A 174 18.24 -33.05 13.69
N LYS A 175 17.74 -31.87 14.06
CA LYS A 175 17.21 -30.87 13.14
C LYS A 175 18.32 -29.94 12.65
N ARG A 176 18.02 -29.19 11.60
CA ARG A 176 18.86 -28.12 11.06
C ARG A 176 18.02 -26.85 10.91
N GLY A 177 18.66 -25.68 11.00
CA GLY A 177 18.01 -24.40 10.73
C GLY A 177 18.35 -23.33 11.74
N THR A 178 17.66 -22.20 11.62
CA THR A 178 17.78 -21.06 12.53
C THR A 178 16.43 -20.68 13.07
N ASN A 179 16.35 -20.33 14.35
CA ASN A 179 15.21 -19.70 14.98
C ASN A 179 15.66 -18.35 15.57
N ILE A 180 15.05 -17.27 15.08
CA ILE A 180 15.29 -15.91 15.56
C ILE A 180 14.03 -15.44 16.27
N LYS A 181 14.18 -15.00 17.52
CA LYS A 181 13.08 -14.48 18.34
C LYS A 181 13.46 -13.12 18.92
N PHE A 182 12.55 -12.16 18.83
CA PHE A 182 12.84 -10.78 19.25
C PHE A 182 11.59 -10.03 19.71
N LEU A 183 11.83 -8.96 20.47
CA LEU A 183 10.83 -7.97 20.87
C LEU A 183 11.30 -6.60 20.37
N PRO A 184 10.57 -5.95 19.45
CA PRO A 184 10.89 -4.59 19.02
C PRO A 184 10.98 -3.61 20.20
N ASP A 185 11.86 -2.61 20.10
CA ASP A 185 12.06 -1.65 21.18
C ASP A 185 10.93 -0.60 21.20
N GLU A 186 10.09 -0.63 22.23
CA GLU A 186 8.96 0.29 22.41
C GLU A 186 9.39 1.76 22.55
N THR A 187 10.64 2.02 22.94
CA THR A 187 11.17 3.40 22.99
C THR A 187 11.39 3.99 21.60
N ILE A 188 11.57 3.12 20.59
CA ILE A 188 11.74 3.47 19.19
C ILE A 188 10.39 3.39 18.46
N PHE A 189 9.66 2.27 18.64
CA PHE A 189 8.36 2.02 18.02
C PHE A 189 7.24 2.32 19.01
N GLN A 190 6.95 3.60 19.25
CA GLN A 190 5.96 4.00 20.25
C GLN A 190 4.56 3.41 19.98
N ASP A 191 4.21 3.20 18.70
CA ASP A 191 2.92 2.63 18.30
C ASP A 191 2.72 1.20 18.82
N ILE A 192 3.80 0.41 18.96
CA ILE A 192 3.72 -1.03 19.30
C ILE A 192 3.22 -1.27 20.72
N LYS A 193 3.33 -0.26 21.59
CA LYS A 193 2.86 -0.31 22.97
C LYS A 193 1.35 -0.49 23.07
N ASN A 194 0.61 0.09 22.11
CA ASN A 194 -0.85 0.09 22.10
C ASN A 194 -1.46 -0.57 20.85
N THR A 195 -0.62 -0.95 19.88
CA THR A 195 -1.06 -1.48 18.60
C THR A 195 -0.47 -2.88 18.38
N PRO A 196 -1.24 -3.95 18.54
CA PRO A 196 -0.74 -5.29 18.28
C PRO A 196 -0.53 -5.52 16.78
N TYR A 197 0.36 -6.45 16.43
CA TYR A 197 0.51 -6.87 15.03
C TYR A 197 -0.82 -7.39 14.46
N SER A 198 -1.33 -6.75 13.42
CA SER A 198 -2.47 -7.25 12.64
C SER A 198 -2.09 -8.53 11.91
N LEU A 199 -2.85 -9.60 12.18
CA LEU A 199 -2.68 -10.89 11.54
C LEU A 199 -2.98 -10.81 10.04
N ASP A 200 -3.92 -9.96 9.61
CA ASP A 200 -4.29 -9.82 8.20
C ASP A 200 -3.16 -9.24 7.35
N VAL A 201 -2.41 -8.27 7.90
CA VAL A 201 -1.20 -7.74 7.24
C VAL A 201 -0.16 -8.85 7.07
N LEU A 202 0.01 -9.69 8.09
CA LEU A 202 0.96 -10.81 8.07
C LEU A 202 0.56 -11.89 7.06
N LYS A 203 -0.71 -12.32 7.08
CA LYS A 203 -1.26 -13.31 6.13
C LYS A 203 -1.01 -12.87 4.70
N LYS A 204 -1.32 -11.61 4.36
CA LYS A 204 -1.17 -11.07 2.99
C LYS A 204 0.25 -11.20 2.48
N ARG A 205 1.23 -10.72 3.25
CA ARG A 205 2.63 -10.75 2.83
C ARG A 205 3.18 -12.17 2.76
N VAL A 206 2.87 -13.01 3.74
CA VAL A 206 3.33 -14.41 3.78
C VAL A 206 2.69 -15.23 2.64
N GLN A 207 1.41 -15.01 2.34
CA GLN A 207 0.73 -15.63 1.20
C GLN A 207 1.37 -15.24 -0.13
N GLN A 208 1.68 -13.95 -0.32
CA GLN A 208 2.40 -13.46 -1.49
C GLN A 208 3.79 -14.13 -1.62
N LEU A 209 4.53 -14.25 -0.52
CA LEU A 209 5.82 -14.95 -0.52
C LEU A 209 5.68 -16.43 -0.87
N ALA A 210 4.61 -17.10 -0.42
CA ALA A 210 4.34 -18.50 -0.76
C ALA A 210 4.10 -18.68 -2.27
N PHE A 211 3.39 -17.75 -2.91
CA PHE A 211 3.22 -17.75 -4.36
C PHE A 211 4.52 -17.50 -5.13
N LEU A 212 5.38 -16.60 -4.65
CA LEU A 212 6.65 -16.28 -5.31
C LEU A 212 7.70 -17.39 -5.17
N ASN A 213 7.51 -18.30 -4.20
CA ASN A 213 8.46 -19.36 -3.86
C ASN A 213 7.79 -20.73 -3.90
N LYS A 214 7.77 -21.33 -5.10
CA LYS A 214 7.22 -22.67 -5.34
C LYS A 214 7.81 -23.68 -4.35
N ASN A 215 6.95 -24.55 -3.82
CA ASN A 215 7.31 -25.63 -2.92
C ASN A 215 7.91 -25.22 -1.56
N VAL A 216 7.81 -23.95 -1.17
CA VAL A 216 8.17 -23.48 0.18
C VAL A 216 6.91 -23.37 1.02
N LYS A 217 6.88 -24.08 2.15
CA LYS A 217 5.78 -24.01 3.11
C LYS A 217 6.02 -22.87 4.09
N LEU A 218 5.08 -21.93 4.14
CA LEU A 218 5.10 -20.82 5.08
C LEU A 218 3.94 -20.97 6.06
N ILE A 219 4.23 -20.87 7.35
CA ILE A 219 3.24 -21.07 8.42
C ILE A 219 3.19 -19.82 9.29
N ILE A 220 1.98 -19.35 9.59
CA ILE A 220 1.76 -18.35 10.64
C ILE A 220 1.08 -19.04 11.82
N GLU A 221 1.66 -18.91 13.01
CA GLU A 221 1.08 -19.33 14.28
C GLU A 221 0.83 -18.09 15.14
N ASP A 222 -0.45 -17.72 15.32
CA ASP A 222 -0.85 -16.66 16.24
C ASP A 222 -1.18 -17.27 17.61
N LEU A 223 -0.20 -17.16 18.53
CA LEU A 223 -0.25 -17.69 19.89
C LEU A 223 -0.90 -16.71 20.88
N ARG A 224 -1.48 -15.59 20.40
CA ARG A 224 -2.22 -14.63 21.24
C ARG A 224 -3.65 -15.09 21.52
N LEU A 225 -4.15 -16.03 20.73
CA LEU A 225 -5.48 -16.62 20.83
C LEU A 225 -5.40 -18.00 21.49
N GLU A 226 -6.47 -18.39 22.19
CA GLU A 226 -6.64 -19.73 22.76
C GLU A 226 -7.92 -20.36 22.20
N PRO A 227 -7.83 -21.43 21.37
CA PRO A 227 -6.60 -22.07 20.90
C PRO A 227 -5.82 -21.20 19.90
N PRO A 228 -4.50 -21.43 19.74
CA PRO A 228 -3.70 -20.73 18.74
C PRO A 228 -4.24 -20.87 17.32
N GLN A 229 -4.22 -19.78 16.57
CA GLN A 229 -4.62 -19.80 15.17
C GLN A 229 -3.42 -20.15 14.29
N ILE A 230 -3.51 -21.27 13.56
CA ILE A 230 -2.45 -21.75 12.66
C ILE A 230 -2.92 -21.66 11.22
N ILE A 231 -2.13 -21.02 10.37
CA ILE A 231 -2.44 -20.78 8.96
C ILE A 231 -1.28 -21.24 8.11
N ASN A 232 -1.56 -22.11 7.14
CA ASN A 232 -0.55 -22.69 6.26
C ASN A 232 -0.70 -22.11 4.86
N PHE A 233 0.42 -21.68 4.29
CA PHE A 233 0.54 -21.20 2.91
C PHE A 233 1.53 -22.08 2.16
N TYR A 234 1.11 -22.57 1.01
CA TYR A 234 1.91 -23.44 0.16
C TYR A 234 1.41 -23.34 -1.29
N SER A 235 2.31 -23.11 -2.23
CA SER A 235 1.99 -22.99 -3.65
C SER A 235 2.86 -23.92 -4.50
N LYS A 236 2.23 -24.66 -5.42
CA LYS A 236 2.95 -25.51 -6.38
C LYS A 236 3.10 -24.81 -7.74
N GLY A 237 2.03 -24.16 -8.20
CA GLY A 237 1.97 -23.41 -9.46
C GLY A 237 2.58 -22.01 -9.39
N GLY A 238 3.00 -21.55 -8.21
CA GLY A 238 3.70 -20.29 -8.02
C GLY A 238 2.90 -19.07 -8.48
N ILE A 239 3.49 -18.23 -9.34
CA ILE A 239 2.81 -17.00 -9.79
C ILE A 239 1.57 -17.28 -10.66
N GLN A 240 1.40 -18.50 -11.21
CA GLN A 240 0.16 -18.86 -11.91
C GLN A 240 -1.02 -18.97 -10.93
N GLU A 241 -0.82 -19.58 -9.76
CA GLU A 241 -1.83 -19.62 -8.70
C GLU A 241 -2.07 -18.21 -8.13
N TYR A 242 -1.03 -17.39 -8.06
CA TYR A 242 -1.19 -16.00 -7.63
C TYR A 242 -2.03 -15.18 -8.61
N LEU A 243 -1.82 -15.38 -9.92
CA LEU A 243 -2.62 -14.75 -10.95
C LEU A 243 -4.09 -15.15 -10.86
N GLN A 244 -4.37 -16.43 -10.60
CA GLN A 244 -5.72 -16.92 -10.36
C GLN A 244 -6.34 -16.28 -9.12
N TYR A 245 -5.59 -16.21 -8.02
CA TYR A 245 -6.01 -15.53 -6.79
C TYR A 245 -6.35 -14.04 -7.03
N LEU A 246 -5.53 -13.32 -7.79
CA LEU A 246 -5.76 -11.90 -8.12
C LEU A 246 -6.94 -11.67 -9.08
N ASN A 247 -7.35 -12.70 -9.81
CA ASN A 247 -8.47 -12.67 -10.76
C ASN A 247 -9.73 -13.36 -10.22
N GLU A 248 -9.75 -13.88 -9.00
CA GLU A 248 -10.90 -14.58 -8.41
C GLU A 248 -12.20 -13.74 -8.43
N ASN A 249 -12.06 -12.42 -8.30
CA ASN A 249 -13.16 -11.43 -8.34
C ASN A 249 -13.37 -10.77 -9.71
N LYS A 250 -12.77 -11.31 -10.78
CA LYS A 250 -12.72 -10.69 -12.11
C LYS A 250 -13.18 -11.68 -13.17
N LYS A 251 -14.01 -11.22 -14.10
CA LYS A 251 -14.41 -12.03 -15.26
C LYS A 251 -13.29 -12.09 -16.28
N VAL A 252 -12.59 -13.23 -16.31
CA VAL A 252 -11.42 -13.45 -17.17
C VAL A 252 -11.82 -13.67 -18.64
N LEU A 253 -11.00 -13.18 -19.57
CA LEU A 253 -11.24 -13.26 -21.01
C LEU A 253 -10.50 -14.42 -21.66
N ASN A 254 -9.24 -14.62 -21.28
CA ASN A 254 -8.36 -15.61 -21.90
C ASN A 254 -7.79 -16.60 -20.88
N GLN A 255 -7.23 -17.70 -21.36
CA GLN A 255 -6.41 -18.60 -20.56
C GLN A 255 -5.13 -17.89 -20.08
N PRO A 256 -4.65 -18.16 -18.85
CA PRO A 256 -3.49 -17.47 -18.32
C PRO A 256 -2.26 -17.73 -19.18
N PHE A 257 -1.58 -16.66 -19.59
CA PHE A 257 -0.26 -16.74 -20.17
C PHE A 257 0.75 -17.02 -19.06
N TYR A 258 1.74 -17.84 -19.36
CA TYR A 258 2.83 -18.15 -18.46
C TYR A 258 4.13 -18.39 -19.22
N GLN A 259 5.23 -17.83 -18.73
CA GLN A 259 6.56 -18.14 -19.25
C GLN A 259 7.62 -18.07 -18.14
N GLU A 260 8.65 -18.91 -18.30
CA GLU A 260 9.90 -18.87 -17.55
C GLU A 260 11.06 -18.73 -18.53
N SER A 261 12.02 -17.87 -18.20
CA SER A 261 13.25 -17.71 -18.97
C SER A 261 14.42 -17.48 -18.03
N SER A 262 15.57 -18.08 -18.34
CA SER A 262 16.81 -17.90 -17.59
C SER A 262 17.98 -17.66 -18.53
N GLU A 263 18.67 -16.53 -18.41
CA GLU A 263 19.88 -16.21 -19.16
C GLU A 263 20.81 -15.35 -18.29
N ASN A 264 22.12 -15.60 -18.33
CA ASN A 264 23.14 -14.82 -17.60
C ASN A 264 22.89 -14.67 -16.08
N ASN A 265 22.48 -15.75 -15.40
CA ASN A 265 22.11 -15.72 -13.96
C ASN A 265 21.01 -14.69 -13.64
N ILE A 266 20.09 -14.49 -14.58
CA ILE A 266 18.87 -13.75 -14.41
C ILE A 266 17.72 -14.70 -14.74
N PHE A 267 16.83 -14.87 -13.79
CA PHE A 267 15.61 -15.66 -13.97
C PHE A 267 14.42 -14.72 -14.05
N LEU A 268 13.54 -14.94 -15.02
CA LEU A 268 12.35 -14.14 -15.25
C LEU A 268 11.15 -15.08 -15.39
N GLU A 269 10.14 -14.83 -14.57
CA GLU A 269 8.86 -15.52 -14.57
C GLU A 269 7.77 -14.48 -14.80
N ILE A 270 6.94 -14.67 -15.83
CA ILE A 270 5.84 -13.75 -16.15
C ILE A 270 4.56 -14.56 -16.30
N ALA A 271 3.52 -14.11 -15.61
CA ALA A 271 2.16 -14.60 -15.80
C ALA A 271 1.23 -13.42 -16.03
N PHE A 272 0.32 -13.51 -17.00
CA PHE A 272 -0.72 -12.50 -17.16
C PHE A 272 -2.01 -13.07 -17.71
N GLN A 273 -3.11 -12.37 -17.46
CA GLN A 273 -4.43 -12.71 -17.97
C GLN A 273 -5.27 -11.43 -18.10
N TYR A 274 -5.99 -11.30 -19.20
CA TYR A 274 -6.95 -10.22 -19.39
C TYR A 274 -8.30 -10.57 -18.76
N ASN A 275 -8.98 -9.55 -18.31
CA ASN A 275 -10.34 -9.59 -17.80
C ASN A 275 -11.19 -8.48 -18.43
N GLU A 276 -12.49 -8.49 -18.15
CA GLU A 276 -13.43 -7.53 -18.71
C GLU A 276 -13.25 -6.10 -18.15
N ASN A 277 -12.59 -5.94 -17.00
CA ASN A 277 -12.42 -4.65 -16.33
C ASN A 277 -11.54 -3.70 -17.16
N TYR A 278 -11.53 -2.43 -16.76
CA TYR A 278 -10.86 -1.35 -17.49
C TYR A 278 -9.50 -0.98 -16.90
N ILE A 279 -9.13 -1.57 -15.77
CA ILE A 279 -7.95 -1.20 -15.00
C ILE A 279 -6.85 -2.22 -15.25
N SER A 280 -5.63 -1.73 -15.44
CA SER A 280 -4.43 -2.56 -15.47
C SER A 280 -3.91 -2.79 -14.05
N ASN A 281 -3.62 -4.04 -13.73
CA ASN A 281 -3.05 -4.45 -12.45
C ASN A 281 -1.73 -5.16 -12.72
N ILE A 282 -0.62 -4.46 -12.52
CA ILE A 282 0.73 -5.01 -12.74
C ILE A 282 1.40 -5.12 -11.38
N TYR A 283 1.82 -6.33 -11.04
CA TYR A 283 2.53 -6.65 -9.81
C TYR A 283 3.95 -7.09 -10.17
N SER A 284 4.92 -6.24 -9.89
CA SER A 284 6.31 -6.49 -10.24
C SER A 284 7.16 -6.77 -8.98
N PHE A 285 8.08 -7.73 -9.10
CA PHE A 285 8.92 -8.22 -8.02
C PHE A 285 10.35 -8.42 -8.51
N VAL A 286 11.32 -8.09 -7.66
CA VAL A 286 12.73 -8.40 -7.87
C VAL A 286 13.26 -9.09 -6.62
N ASN A 287 13.75 -10.32 -6.74
CA ASN A 287 14.20 -11.15 -5.62
C ASN A 287 13.16 -11.22 -4.48
N ASN A 288 11.88 -11.44 -4.82
CA ASN A 288 10.73 -11.48 -3.91
C ASN A 288 10.34 -10.14 -3.23
N ILE A 289 11.04 -9.05 -3.58
CA ILE A 289 10.76 -7.71 -3.07
C ILE A 289 9.81 -7.00 -4.05
N PRO A 290 8.69 -6.43 -3.56
CA PRO A 290 7.71 -5.78 -4.39
C PRO A 290 8.23 -4.42 -4.87
N THR A 291 8.31 -4.25 -6.19
CA THR A 291 8.71 -2.98 -6.82
C THR A 291 7.48 -2.14 -7.15
N HIS A 292 6.85 -1.57 -6.12
CA HIS A 292 5.58 -0.84 -6.24
C HIS A 292 5.68 0.46 -7.06
N GLU A 293 6.87 1.03 -7.22
CA GLU A 293 7.15 2.16 -8.11
C GLU A 293 7.62 1.70 -9.51
N GLY A 294 7.57 0.40 -9.78
CA GLY A 294 7.94 -0.23 -11.03
C GLY A 294 9.46 -0.31 -11.24
N GLY A 295 9.92 0.05 -12.43
CA GLY A 295 11.34 0.02 -12.77
C GLY A 295 11.59 -0.46 -14.19
N THR A 296 12.86 -0.68 -14.51
CA THR A 296 13.30 -1.02 -15.86
C THR A 296 12.73 -2.34 -16.39
N HIS A 297 12.56 -3.35 -15.53
CA HIS A 297 11.92 -4.63 -15.85
C HIS A 297 10.46 -4.46 -16.26
N GLU A 298 9.69 -3.65 -15.52
CA GLU A 298 8.28 -3.39 -15.82
C GLU A 298 8.12 -2.57 -17.11
N GLU A 299 9.00 -1.60 -17.33
CA GLU A 299 9.05 -0.84 -18.59
C GLU A 299 9.32 -1.77 -19.79
N GLY A 300 10.25 -2.72 -19.65
CA GLY A 300 10.57 -3.73 -20.65
C GLY A 300 9.35 -4.58 -21.02
N PHE A 301 8.60 -5.04 -20.00
CA PHE A 301 7.34 -5.77 -20.19
C PHE A 301 6.31 -4.94 -20.98
N LYS A 302 6.03 -3.71 -20.53
CA LYS A 302 5.05 -2.81 -21.17
C LYS A 302 5.40 -2.52 -22.63
N MET A 303 6.69 -2.29 -22.91
CA MET A 303 7.19 -2.04 -24.27
C MET A 303 6.99 -3.26 -25.19
N ALA A 304 7.37 -4.45 -24.72
CA ALA A 304 7.22 -5.68 -25.49
C ALA A 304 5.76 -6.05 -25.72
N LEU A 305 4.90 -5.93 -24.71
CA LEU A 305 3.47 -6.19 -24.82
C LEU A 305 2.85 -5.34 -25.95
N ASN A 306 3.06 -4.03 -25.91
CA ASN A 306 2.50 -3.12 -26.92
C ASN A 306 3.06 -3.41 -28.31
N ARG A 307 4.38 -3.62 -28.43
CA ARG A 307 5.05 -3.92 -29.72
C ARG A 307 4.50 -5.19 -30.35
N VAL A 308 4.42 -6.28 -29.58
CA VAL A 308 4.02 -7.60 -30.08
C VAL A 308 2.54 -7.64 -30.45
N LEU A 309 1.65 -7.11 -29.59
CA LEU A 309 0.22 -7.06 -29.88
C LEU A 309 -0.09 -6.17 -31.09
N SER A 310 0.61 -5.04 -31.22
CA SER A 310 0.49 -4.15 -32.38
C SER A 310 0.95 -4.84 -33.67
N LYS A 311 2.08 -5.55 -33.63
CA LYS A 311 2.60 -6.32 -34.77
C LYS A 311 1.61 -7.40 -35.19
N TYR A 312 1.16 -8.22 -34.24
CA TYR A 312 0.18 -9.28 -34.50
C TYR A 312 -1.12 -8.76 -35.12
N ALA A 313 -1.66 -7.66 -34.59
CA ALA A 313 -2.90 -7.06 -35.12
C ALA A 313 -2.74 -6.47 -36.53
N LYS A 314 -1.56 -5.93 -36.86
CA LYS A 314 -1.22 -5.47 -38.22
C LYS A 314 -1.10 -6.66 -39.18
N ASP A 315 -0.31 -7.67 -38.82
CA ASP A 315 -0.03 -8.83 -39.67
C ASP A 315 -1.31 -9.64 -39.99
N LYS A 316 -2.27 -9.66 -39.06
CA LYS A 316 -3.59 -10.30 -39.25
C LYS A 316 -4.66 -9.36 -39.82
N ASN A 317 -4.32 -8.13 -40.21
CA ASN A 317 -5.24 -7.12 -40.74
C ASN A 317 -6.46 -6.83 -39.83
N LEU A 318 -6.28 -6.89 -38.50
CA LEU A 318 -7.34 -6.66 -37.52
C LEU A 318 -7.50 -5.16 -37.16
N LEU A 319 -6.53 -4.33 -37.51
CA LEU A 319 -6.57 -2.88 -37.32
C LEU A 319 -7.22 -2.18 -38.52
N LYS A 320 -8.16 -1.26 -38.24
CA LYS A 320 -8.64 -0.30 -39.25
C LYS A 320 -7.52 0.71 -39.57
N LYS A 321 -7.50 1.26 -40.79
CA LYS A 321 -6.44 2.19 -41.28
C LYS A 321 -6.11 3.35 -40.33
N ASP A 322 -7.09 3.85 -39.58
CA ASP A 322 -6.92 5.02 -38.69
C ASP A 322 -6.77 4.66 -37.20
N LEU A 323 -6.70 3.37 -36.86
CA LEU A 323 -6.63 2.91 -35.48
C LEU A 323 -5.27 2.27 -35.20
N SER A 324 -4.58 2.79 -34.20
CA SER A 324 -3.32 2.25 -33.67
C SER A 324 -3.43 2.03 -32.17
N PHE A 325 -2.74 1.01 -31.68
CA PHE A 325 -2.60 0.80 -30.24
C PHE A 325 -1.52 1.71 -29.67
N ILE A 326 -1.79 2.22 -28.48
CA ILE A 326 -0.78 2.77 -27.57
C ILE A 326 -0.67 1.86 -26.34
N GLY A 327 0.38 2.03 -25.53
CA GLY A 327 0.62 1.18 -24.36
C GLY A 327 -0.58 1.05 -23.42
N GLU A 328 -1.33 2.13 -23.20
CA GLU A 328 -2.55 2.11 -22.37
C GLU A 328 -3.64 1.19 -22.93
N ASP A 329 -3.83 1.16 -24.26
CA ASP A 329 -4.84 0.32 -24.90
C ASP A 329 -4.52 -1.16 -24.68
N THR A 330 -3.23 -1.50 -24.72
CA THR A 330 -2.73 -2.86 -24.50
C THR A 330 -2.62 -3.25 -23.03
N LEU A 331 -2.78 -2.31 -22.11
CA LEU A 331 -2.77 -2.62 -20.68
C LEU A 331 -4.20 -2.71 -20.11
N GLU A 332 -5.21 -2.19 -20.81
CA GLU A 332 -6.59 -2.15 -20.30
C GLU A 332 -7.11 -3.57 -19.95
N GLY A 333 -7.41 -3.78 -18.67
CA GLY A 333 -7.96 -5.05 -18.17
C GLY A 333 -6.93 -6.16 -18.02
N ILE A 334 -5.63 -5.89 -18.09
CA ILE A 334 -4.60 -6.89 -17.80
C ILE A 334 -4.39 -7.03 -16.29
N THR A 335 -4.34 -8.26 -15.79
CA THR A 335 -3.68 -8.59 -14.52
C THR A 335 -2.38 -9.30 -14.86
N ALA A 336 -1.23 -8.75 -14.45
CA ALA A 336 0.09 -9.28 -14.77
C ALA A 336 0.97 -9.36 -13.53
N ILE A 337 1.80 -10.40 -13.46
CA ILE A 337 2.81 -10.62 -12.44
C ILE A 337 4.14 -10.76 -13.15
N ILE A 338 5.13 -9.97 -12.74
CA ILE A 338 6.48 -9.96 -13.29
C ILE A 338 7.44 -10.26 -12.14
N ALA A 339 7.96 -11.48 -12.06
CA ALA A 339 8.91 -11.87 -11.03
C ALA A 339 10.30 -12.05 -11.66
N LEU A 340 11.22 -11.15 -11.29
CA LEU A 340 12.61 -11.19 -11.70
C LEU A 340 13.47 -11.69 -10.53
N LYS A 341 14.43 -12.57 -10.79
CA LYS A 341 15.52 -12.88 -9.88
C LYS A 341 16.83 -12.45 -10.53
N HIS A 342 17.55 -11.57 -9.85
CA HIS A 342 18.77 -10.95 -10.33
C HIS A 342 19.85 -11.08 -9.26
N TYR A 343 21.08 -11.41 -9.66
CA TYR A 343 22.18 -11.60 -8.70
C TYR A 343 22.66 -10.28 -8.06
N ASP A 344 22.59 -9.18 -8.83
CA ASP A 344 23.01 -7.83 -8.43
C ASP A 344 21.98 -6.71 -8.76
N PRO A 345 20.75 -6.74 -8.19
CA PRO A 345 19.77 -5.68 -8.41
C PRO A 345 20.19 -4.34 -7.81
N LEU A 346 20.16 -3.30 -8.62
CA LEU A 346 20.35 -1.92 -8.24
C LEU A 346 18.97 -1.27 -8.11
N PHE A 347 18.64 -0.81 -6.91
CA PHE A 347 17.38 -0.11 -6.66
C PHE A 347 17.59 1.41 -6.56
N GLU A 348 16.58 2.17 -6.99
CA GLU A 348 16.52 3.61 -6.74
C GLU A 348 16.11 3.83 -5.27
N GLY A 349 17.11 3.97 -4.37
CA GLY A 349 16.90 4.21 -2.94
C GLY A 349 16.76 2.95 -2.08
N GLN A 350 16.66 3.17 -0.76
CA GLN A 350 16.72 2.11 0.27
C GLN A 350 15.42 1.28 0.35
N THR A 351 14.27 1.87 0.04
CA THR A 351 12.95 1.21 0.06
C THR A 351 12.84 0.04 -0.93
N LYS A 352 13.82 -0.09 -1.84
CA LYS A 352 13.85 -1.06 -2.95
C LYS A 352 12.55 -1.03 -3.79
N ALA A 353 11.92 0.14 -3.86
CA ALA A 353 10.63 0.35 -4.51
C ALA A 353 10.68 0.30 -6.03
N ARG A 354 11.85 0.64 -6.61
CA ARG A 354 12.04 0.78 -8.06
C ARG A 354 13.37 0.20 -8.52
N LEU A 355 13.33 -0.63 -9.56
CA LEU A 355 14.54 -1.23 -10.16
C LEU A 355 15.22 -0.27 -11.15
N GLY A 356 16.53 -0.06 -10.98
CA GLY A 356 17.36 0.85 -11.77
C GLY A 356 18.35 0.20 -12.73
N ASN A 357 18.47 -1.14 -12.79
CA ASN A 357 19.36 -1.82 -13.75
C ASN A 357 18.94 -1.52 -15.20
N TYR A 358 19.75 -0.77 -15.95
CA TYR A 358 19.40 -0.31 -17.31
C TYR A 358 19.23 -1.43 -18.34
N ASP A 359 19.97 -2.52 -18.19
CA ASP A 359 19.96 -3.70 -19.07
C ASP A 359 18.69 -4.55 -18.90
N MET A 360 18.02 -4.47 -17.75
CA MET A 360 16.83 -5.28 -17.46
C MET A 360 15.64 -4.93 -18.36
N ARG A 361 15.55 -3.69 -18.83
CA ARG A 361 14.52 -3.27 -19.80
C ARG A 361 14.63 -4.06 -21.11
N GLN A 362 15.85 -4.18 -21.64
CA GLN A 362 16.10 -4.89 -22.89
C GLN A 362 15.97 -6.41 -22.69
N PHE A 363 16.47 -6.93 -21.58
CA PHE A 363 16.37 -8.35 -21.21
C PHE A 363 14.90 -8.82 -21.18
N VAL A 364 14.07 -8.16 -20.38
CA VAL A 364 12.64 -8.51 -20.24
C VAL A 364 11.92 -8.34 -21.58
N SER A 365 12.15 -7.24 -22.29
CA SER A 365 11.49 -6.97 -23.58
C SER A 365 11.80 -8.02 -24.65
N LYS A 366 13.04 -8.56 -24.66
CA LYS A 366 13.47 -9.62 -25.58
C LYS A 366 12.80 -10.94 -25.23
N HIS A 367 13.00 -11.45 -24.01
CA HIS A 367 12.52 -12.78 -23.61
C HIS A 367 11.00 -12.86 -23.59
N PHE A 368 10.33 -11.89 -22.97
CA PHE A 368 8.88 -11.82 -22.97
C PHE A 368 8.31 -11.64 -24.38
N GLY A 369 8.95 -10.81 -25.21
CA GLY A 369 8.49 -10.55 -26.56
C GLY A 369 8.49 -11.80 -27.44
N ILE A 370 9.55 -12.61 -27.37
CA ILE A 370 9.64 -13.88 -28.11
C ILE A 370 8.56 -14.85 -27.63
N ALA A 371 8.44 -15.03 -26.30
CA ALA A 371 7.45 -15.94 -25.72
C ALA A 371 6.01 -15.54 -26.07
N LEU A 372 5.71 -14.24 -26.04
CA LEU A 372 4.39 -13.71 -26.40
C LEU A 372 4.11 -13.88 -27.90
N GLU A 373 5.09 -13.65 -28.78
CA GLU A 373 4.94 -13.89 -30.22
C GLU A 373 4.57 -15.37 -30.50
N SER A 374 5.28 -16.31 -29.88
CA SER A 374 4.96 -17.75 -29.98
C SER A 374 3.56 -18.08 -29.46
N TYR A 375 3.20 -17.59 -28.26
CA TYR A 375 1.90 -17.84 -27.65
C TYR A 375 0.73 -17.37 -28.52
N LEU A 376 0.82 -16.19 -29.14
CA LEU A 376 -0.25 -15.63 -29.98
C LEU A 376 -0.42 -16.41 -31.30
N LEU A 377 0.66 -17.03 -31.80
CA LEU A 377 0.63 -17.88 -32.99
C LEU A 377 0.08 -19.27 -32.67
N GLU A 378 0.48 -19.84 -31.54
CA GLU A 378 0.03 -21.16 -31.06
C GLU A 378 -1.43 -21.15 -30.57
N ASN A 379 -1.91 -20.01 -30.06
CA ASN A 379 -3.25 -19.87 -29.48
C ASN A 379 -4.10 -18.78 -30.18
N PRO A 380 -4.51 -18.97 -31.46
CA PRO A 380 -5.23 -17.94 -32.21
C PRO A 380 -6.56 -17.49 -31.58
N GLN A 381 -7.27 -18.40 -30.91
CA GLN A 381 -8.54 -18.07 -30.24
C GLN A 381 -8.31 -17.12 -29.06
N GLU A 382 -7.30 -17.39 -28.23
CA GLU A 382 -6.93 -16.54 -27.10
C GLU A 382 -6.35 -15.21 -27.57
N ALA A 383 -5.50 -15.24 -28.60
CA ALA A 383 -4.96 -14.05 -29.24
C ALA A 383 -6.08 -13.13 -29.75
N LYS A 384 -7.12 -13.69 -30.39
CA LYS A 384 -8.27 -12.90 -30.85
C LYS A 384 -8.99 -12.20 -29.70
N LYS A 385 -9.25 -12.89 -28.58
CA LYS A 385 -9.89 -12.29 -27.40
C LYS A 385 -9.07 -11.12 -26.83
N ILE A 386 -7.75 -11.28 -26.75
CA ILE A 386 -6.83 -10.23 -26.29
C ILE A 386 -6.86 -9.02 -27.25
N ILE A 387 -6.74 -9.26 -28.55
CA ILE A 387 -6.75 -8.19 -29.56
C ILE A 387 -8.10 -7.47 -29.60
N ASP A 388 -9.23 -8.18 -29.49
CA ASP A 388 -10.57 -7.58 -29.45
C ASP A 388 -10.72 -6.65 -28.23
N LYS A 389 -10.20 -7.04 -27.07
CA LYS A 389 -10.14 -6.18 -25.87
C LYS A 389 -9.32 -4.92 -26.13
N CYS A 390 -8.12 -5.05 -26.69
CA CYS A 390 -7.26 -3.90 -27.05
C CYS A 390 -7.93 -2.98 -28.09
N LEU A 391 -8.63 -3.54 -29.07
CA LEU A 391 -9.41 -2.78 -30.07
C LEU A 391 -10.55 -1.98 -29.45
N LEU A 392 -11.25 -2.57 -28.47
CA LEU A 392 -12.30 -1.88 -27.74
C LEU A 392 -11.74 -0.70 -26.92
N ALA A 393 -10.60 -0.89 -26.26
CA ALA A 393 -9.89 0.16 -25.53
C ALA A 393 -9.46 1.30 -26.47
N ALA A 394 -8.80 0.98 -27.59
CA ALA A 394 -8.35 1.97 -28.57
C ALA A 394 -9.51 2.78 -29.17
N LYS A 395 -10.63 2.13 -29.52
CA LYS A 395 -11.85 2.82 -29.99
C LYS A 395 -12.41 3.76 -28.92
N ALA A 396 -12.47 3.30 -27.68
CA ALA A 396 -12.96 4.10 -26.55
C ALA A 396 -12.06 5.32 -26.30
N ARG A 397 -10.74 5.17 -26.38
CA ARG A 397 -9.77 6.28 -26.29
C ARG A 397 -9.96 7.32 -27.38
N VAL A 398 -10.10 6.90 -28.65
CA VAL A 398 -10.34 7.83 -29.76
C VAL A 398 -11.67 8.59 -29.56
N ALA A 399 -12.72 7.90 -29.10
CA ALA A 399 -13.99 8.53 -28.75
C ALA A 399 -13.84 9.52 -27.58
N ALA A 400 -13.11 9.14 -26.53
CA ALA A 400 -12.84 10.00 -25.38
C ALA A 400 -12.02 11.24 -25.77
N LYS A 401 -11.04 11.10 -26.66
CA LYS A 401 -10.26 12.24 -27.18
C LYS A 401 -11.16 13.22 -27.93
N LYS A 402 -12.04 12.73 -28.80
CA LYS A 402 -13.03 13.56 -29.50
C LYS A 402 -13.98 14.26 -28.52
N ALA A 403 -14.46 13.54 -27.49
CA ALA A 403 -15.31 14.14 -26.45
C ALA A 403 -14.56 15.23 -25.68
N ARG A 404 -13.31 14.97 -25.23
CA ARG A 404 -12.46 15.97 -24.56
C ARG A 404 -12.20 17.19 -25.43
N GLU A 405 -11.99 17.02 -26.74
CA GLU A 405 -11.80 18.14 -27.69
C GLU A 405 -13.07 18.99 -27.84
N ILE A 406 -14.25 18.36 -27.88
CA ILE A 406 -15.54 19.07 -27.87
C ILE A 406 -15.72 19.85 -26.57
N THR A 407 -15.38 19.26 -25.41
CA THR A 407 -15.45 19.93 -24.11
C THR A 407 -14.38 21.04 -23.95
N ARG A 408 -13.19 20.88 -24.57
CA ARG A 408 -12.12 21.90 -24.58
C ARG A 408 -12.44 23.08 -25.47
N LYS A 409 -13.21 22.87 -26.55
CA LYS A 409 -13.85 23.95 -27.31
C LYS A 409 -14.99 24.53 -26.46
N LYS A 410 -14.62 25.22 -25.39
CA LYS A 410 -15.53 25.77 -24.39
C LYS A 410 -16.57 26.65 -25.07
N SER A 411 -17.84 26.31 -24.89
CA SER A 411 -18.88 27.33 -24.94
C SER A 411 -18.71 28.21 -23.69
N PRO A 412 -18.82 29.55 -23.78
CA PRO A 412 -18.80 30.44 -22.63
C PRO A 412 -19.76 30.01 -21.50
N LEU A 413 -20.85 29.33 -21.85
CA LEU A 413 -21.88 28.80 -20.94
C LEU A 413 -21.37 27.74 -19.94
N ASP A 414 -20.40 26.90 -20.32
CA ASP A 414 -19.92 25.81 -19.44
C ASP A 414 -19.03 26.32 -18.31
N THR A 415 -18.32 27.44 -18.53
CA THR A 415 -17.47 28.08 -17.52
C THR A 415 -18.31 28.80 -16.46
N LEU A 416 -19.47 29.35 -16.88
CA LEU A 416 -20.46 29.96 -15.99
C LEU A 416 -21.13 28.91 -15.08
N SER A 417 -21.41 27.70 -15.60
CA SER A 417 -22.05 26.62 -14.83
C SER A 417 -21.18 26.15 -13.65
N PHE A 418 -19.88 25.88 -13.87
CA PHE A 418 -18.96 25.49 -12.79
C PHE A 418 -18.79 26.59 -11.72
N ALA A 419 -18.67 27.85 -12.14
CA ALA A 419 -18.52 28.98 -11.23
C ALA A 419 -19.74 29.17 -10.30
N SER A 420 -20.92 28.76 -10.74
CA SER A 420 -22.14 28.82 -9.92
C SER A 420 -22.23 27.71 -8.86
N LYS A 421 -21.56 26.57 -9.10
CA LYS A 421 -21.61 25.39 -8.25
C LYS A 421 -20.54 25.36 -7.16
N LEU A 422 -19.29 25.68 -7.49
CA LEU A 422 -18.21 25.75 -6.51
C LEU A 422 -18.26 27.09 -5.76
N ALA A 423 -18.56 27.04 -4.45
CA ALA A 423 -18.33 28.18 -3.60
C ALA A 423 -16.84 28.18 -3.19
N ASP A 424 -16.02 28.97 -3.87
CA ASP A 424 -14.56 28.99 -3.64
C ASP A 424 -14.18 29.70 -2.31
N CYS A 425 -12.94 29.52 -1.87
CA CYS A 425 -12.33 30.24 -0.74
C CYS A 425 -11.45 31.42 -1.23
N ARG A 426 -11.15 32.36 -0.33
CA ARG A 426 -10.32 33.54 -0.65
C ARG A 426 -8.83 33.21 -0.74
N THR A 427 -8.32 32.34 0.13
CA THR A 427 -6.91 31.94 0.11
C THR A 427 -6.58 31.21 -1.19
N LYS A 428 -5.37 31.44 -1.68
CA LYS A 428 -4.77 30.70 -2.80
C LYS A 428 -3.63 29.78 -2.37
N ASP A 429 -3.31 29.78 -1.07
CA ASP A 429 -2.34 28.85 -0.50
C ASP A 429 -2.99 27.47 -0.32
N PRO A 430 -2.55 26.45 -1.08
CA PRO A 430 -3.14 25.12 -1.01
C PRO A 430 -2.98 24.44 0.35
N SER A 431 -1.95 24.81 1.12
CA SER A 431 -1.67 24.21 2.44
C SER A 431 -2.69 24.60 3.51
N LEU A 432 -3.28 25.78 3.36
CA LEU A 432 -4.33 26.30 4.24
C LEU A 432 -5.73 26.01 3.70
N ALA A 433 -5.87 25.88 2.37
CA ALA A 433 -7.16 25.74 1.71
C ALA A 433 -7.78 24.36 1.93
N GLU A 434 -9.09 24.35 2.21
CA GLU A 434 -9.89 23.15 2.43
C GLU A 434 -11.05 23.10 1.44
N LEU A 435 -11.33 21.93 0.88
CA LEU A 435 -12.48 21.68 0.01
C LEU A 435 -13.44 20.71 0.70
N TYR A 436 -14.67 21.17 0.96
CA TYR A 436 -15.76 20.33 1.44
C TYR A 436 -16.60 19.83 0.27
N ILE A 437 -16.65 18.51 0.10
CA ILE A 437 -17.55 17.83 -0.83
C ILE A 437 -18.78 17.43 -0.03
N VAL A 438 -19.94 18.00 -0.36
CA VAL A 438 -21.17 17.88 0.44
C VAL A 438 -22.28 17.19 -0.33
N GLU A 439 -23.06 16.35 0.34
CA GLU A 439 -24.21 15.66 -0.23
C GLU A 439 -25.42 16.61 -0.39
N GLY A 440 -25.77 16.94 -1.63
CA GLY A 440 -26.95 17.73 -1.97
C GLY A 440 -26.79 19.24 -1.81
N ASP A 441 -27.68 19.98 -2.50
CA ASP A 441 -27.69 21.45 -2.47
C ASP A 441 -28.17 22.00 -1.11
N SER A 442 -28.98 21.23 -0.35
CA SER A 442 -29.48 21.62 0.98
C SER A 442 -28.35 21.73 2.00
N ALA A 443 -27.60 20.64 2.22
CA ALA A 443 -26.43 20.65 3.10
C ALA A 443 -25.32 21.56 2.55
N GLY A 444 -25.18 21.66 1.22
CA GLY A 444 -24.30 22.64 0.58
C GLY A 444 -24.64 24.09 0.93
N GLY A 445 -25.92 24.42 1.05
CA GLY A 445 -26.41 25.72 1.48
C GLY A 445 -26.02 26.05 2.93
N SER A 446 -26.31 25.13 3.87
CA SER A 446 -25.92 25.28 5.28
C SER A 446 -24.41 25.38 5.46
N ALA A 447 -23.64 24.54 4.75
CA ALA A 447 -22.18 24.57 4.77
C ALA A 447 -21.63 25.88 4.20
N LYS A 448 -22.21 26.40 3.11
CA LYS A 448 -21.80 27.68 2.53
C LYS A 448 -22.03 28.86 3.47
N GLN A 449 -23.09 28.82 4.28
CA GLN A 449 -23.41 29.85 5.26
C GLN A 449 -22.54 29.75 6.53
N GLY A 450 -22.24 28.53 6.99
CA GLY A 450 -21.49 28.29 8.23
C GLY A 450 -19.97 28.30 8.09
N ARG A 451 -19.43 28.15 6.88
CA ARG A 451 -17.97 28.06 6.66
C ARG A 451 -17.23 29.35 7.00
N ASP A 452 -15.94 29.20 7.28
CA ASP A 452 -14.99 30.29 7.11
C ASP A 452 -14.56 30.39 5.64
N SER A 453 -15.13 31.37 4.92
CA SER A 453 -14.86 31.57 3.50
C SER A 453 -13.42 32.03 3.20
N SER A 454 -12.60 32.34 4.21
CA SER A 454 -11.20 32.68 4.01
C SER A 454 -10.41 31.48 3.50
N PHE A 455 -10.66 30.27 4.03
CA PHE A 455 -9.91 29.06 3.67
C PHE A 455 -10.77 27.84 3.28
N GLN A 456 -12.09 27.85 3.52
CA GLN A 456 -12.96 26.71 3.19
C GLN A 456 -13.79 26.93 1.92
N ALA A 457 -13.64 26.04 0.95
CA ALA A 457 -14.44 25.93 -0.27
C ALA A 457 -15.53 24.85 -0.13
N ILE A 458 -16.70 25.04 -0.75
CA ILE A 458 -17.81 24.08 -0.73
C ILE A 458 -18.18 23.67 -2.15
N LEU A 459 -18.24 22.36 -2.39
CA LEU A 459 -18.72 21.75 -3.62
C LEU A 459 -19.89 20.80 -3.30
N PRO A 460 -21.14 21.21 -3.57
CA PRO A 460 -22.29 20.32 -3.43
C PRO A 460 -22.32 19.30 -4.57
N LEU A 461 -22.67 18.05 -4.25
CA LEU A 461 -22.88 16.98 -5.21
C LEU A 461 -24.37 16.70 -5.38
N ARG A 462 -24.81 16.50 -6.62
CA ARG A 462 -26.20 16.16 -6.92
C ARG A 462 -26.35 14.68 -7.21
N GLY A 463 -27.04 13.99 -6.29
CA GLY A 463 -27.31 12.56 -6.40
C GLY A 463 -26.07 11.69 -6.24
N LYS A 464 -26.22 10.40 -6.55
CA LYS A 464 -25.15 9.41 -6.43
C LYS A 464 -24.16 9.55 -7.59
N ILE A 465 -22.88 9.51 -7.26
CA ILE A 465 -21.80 9.54 -8.25
C ILE A 465 -21.81 8.25 -9.07
N ILE A 466 -21.40 8.34 -10.33
CA ILE A 466 -21.21 7.15 -11.15
C ILE A 466 -20.15 6.23 -10.52
N ASN A 467 -20.45 4.94 -10.43
CA ASN A 467 -19.45 3.95 -10.03
C ASN A 467 -18.38 3.84 -11.12
N VAL A 468 -17.20 4.41 -10.85
CA VAL A 468 -16.09 4.44 -11.79
C VAL A 468 -15.41 3.08 -12.00
N GLU A 469 -15.63 2.12 -11.11
CA GLU A 469 -15.12 0.75 -11.27
C GLU A 469 -15.78 0.07 -12.48
N LYS A 470 -17.08 0.32 -12.65
CA LYS A 470 -17.90 -0.26 -13.73
C LYS A 470 -17.96 0.61 -14.98
N ALA A 471 -17.39 1.81 -14.94
CA ALA A 471 -17.54 2.79 -16.01
C ALA A 471 -16.22 3.05 -16.73
N ARG A 472 -16.28 3.10 -18.06
CA ARG A 472 -15.14 3.51 -18.89
C ARG A 472 -14.90 5.01 -18.78
N LEU A 473 -13.66 5.41 -19.04
CA LEU A 473 -13.18 6.80 -19.04
C LEU A 473 -14.07 7.77 -19.85
N ASN A 474 -14.57 7.36 -21.03
CA ASN A 474 -15.46 8.20 -21.84
C ASN A 474 -16.79 8.51 -21.14
N LYS A 475 -17.39 7.54 -20.43
CA LYS A 475 -18.63 7.72 -19.68
C LYS A 475 -18.40 8.55 -18.43
N ILE A 476 -17.25 8.37 -17.78
CA ILE A 476 -16.82 9.16 -16.61
C ILE A 476 -16.67 10.65 -16.99
N LEU A 477 -16.04 10.94 -18.13
CA LEU A 477 -15.76 12.32 -18.57
C LEU A 477 -16.97 13.07 -19.13
N VAL A 478 -18.09 12.40 -19.36
CA VAL A 478 -19.38 13.05 -19.74
C VAL A 478 -20.20 13.38 -18.50
N ASN A 479 -19.83 12.86 -17.32
CA ASN A 479 -20.57 13.12 -16.09
C ASN A 479 -20.19 14.49 -15.50
N ASN A 480 -21.18 15.38 -15.38
CA ASN A 480 -20.98 16.74 -14.88
C ASN A 480 -20.48 16.81 -13.42
N GLU A 481 -20.87 15.86 -12.56
CA GLU A 481 -20.41 15.81 -11.17
C GLU A 481 -18.91 15.48 -11.11
N ILE A 482 -18.48 14.48 -11.88
CA ILE A 482 -17.06 14.13 -12.00
C ILE A 482 -16.25 15.28 -12.60
N ILE A 483 -16.74 15.92 -13.67
CA ILE A 483 -16.07 17.08 -14.27
C ILE A 483 -15.90 18.20 -13.23
N SER A 484 -16.94 18.47 -12.44
CA SER A 484 -16.90 19.48 -11.36
C SER A 484 -15.84 19.13 -10.31
N LEU A 485 -15.76 17.87 -9.89
CA LEU A 485 -14.74 17.39 -8.96
C LEU A 485 -13.32 17.59 -9.51
N ILE A 486 -13.06 17.13 -10.72
CA ILE A 486 -11.75 17.27 -11.39
C ILE A 486 -11.35 18.75 -11.49
N GLN A 487 -12.29 19.62 -11.89
CA GLN A 487 -12.04 21.07 -11.99
C GLN A 487 -11.79 21.71 -10.62
N SER A 488 -12.45 21.24 -9.57
CA SER A 488 -12.25 21.76 -8.21
C SER A 488 -10.84 21.47 -7.70
N PHE A 489 -10.29 20.27 -7.95
CA PHE A 489 -8.97 19.89 -7.44
C PHE A 489 -7.83 20.69 -8.09
N GLY A 490 -7.99 21.08 -9.36
CA GLY A 490 -6.99 21.88 -10.11
C GLY A 490 -5.71 21.13 -10.47
N THR A 491 -5.62 19.84 -10.14
CA THR A 491 -4.46 18.98 -10.43
C THR A 491 -4.33 18.60 -11.91
N GLY A 492 -5.36 18.83 -12.72
CA GLY A 492 -5.48 18.15 -14.02
C GLY A 492 -5.96 16.71 -13.85
N PHE A 493 -6.01 15.97 -14.94
CA PHE A 493 -6.56 14.61 -14.99
C PHE A 493 -5.66 13.72 -15.85
N ASP A 494 -5.53 12.45 -15.48
CA ASP A 494 -4.84 11.44 -16.29
C ASP A 494 -3.38 11.90 -16.57
N LYS A 495 -2.90 11.91 -17.81
CA LYS A 495 -1.53 12.36 -18.16
C LYS A 495 -1.18 13.80 -17.79
N GLU A 496 -2.17 14.67 -17.62
CA GLU A 496 -1.97 16.07 -17.24
C GLU A 496 -2.00 16.25 -15.71
N PHE A 497 -2.20 15.16 -14.97
CA PHE A 497 -2.21 15.19 -13.52
C PHE A 497 -0.87 15.65 -12.96
N ASN A 498 -0.93 16.66 -12.11
CA ASN A 498 0.19 17.17 -11.34
C ASN A 498 -0.28 17.52 -9.94
N ILE A 499 0.20 16.75 -8.96
CA ILE A 499 -0.12 16.94 -7.54
C ILE A 499 0.29 18.32 -7.02
N SER A 500 1.36 18.91 -7.54
CA SER A 500 1.86 20.23 -7.11
C SER A 500 0.90 21.37 -7.48
N LYS A 501 -0.05 21.11 -8.40
CA LYS A 501 -1.11 22.06 -8.78
C LYS A 501 -2.39 21.86 -7.98
N ALA A 502 -2.40 20.94 -7.01
CA ALA A 502 -3.54 20.76 -6.13
C ALA A 502 -3.91 22.08 -5.46
N ARG A 503 -5.19 22.45 -5.56
CA ARG A 503 -5.70 23.70 -4.98
C ARG A 503 -5.97 23.61 -3.49
N TYR A 504 -6.13 22.39 -2.97
CA TYR A 504 -6.51 22.11 -1.59
C TYR A 504 -5.72 20.91 -1.09
N HIS A 505 -4.97 21.08 0.00
CA HIS A 505 -4.27 19.97 0.67
C HIS A 505 -5.19 19.21 1.65
N LYS A 506 -6.41 19.70 1.87
CA LYS A 506 -7.46 18.98 2.59
C LYS A 506 -8.74 18.96 1.77
N ILE A 507 -9.12 17.77 1.33
CA ILE A 507 -10.38 17.48 0.65
C ILE A 507 -11.21 16.66 1.64
N ILE A 508 -12.25 17.29 2.18
CA ILE A 508 -13.08 16.76 3.27
C ILE A 508 -14.42 16.33 2.66
N ILE A 509 -14.72 15.05 2.76
CA ILE A 509 -15.99 14.47 2.31
C ILE A 509 -16.95 14.52 3.50
N MET A 510 -18.05 15.26 3.33
CA MET A 510 -19.07 15.49 4.34
C MET A 510 -20.41 14.97 3.83
N THR A 511 -20.71 13.72 4.15
CA THR A 511 -21.93 13.00 3.77
C THR A 511 -22.80 12.73 5.00
N ASP A 512 -24.07 12.39 4.76
CA ASP A 512 -24.99 12.06 5.85
C ASP A 512 -24.58 10.76 6.56
N ALA A 513 -25.00 10.64 7.83
CA ALA A 513 -24.71 9.49 8.69
C ALA A 513 -25.75 8.36 8.50
N ASP A 514 -26.13 8.11 7.26
CA ASP A 514 -27.11 7.11 6.85
C ASP A 514 -26.54 6.15 5.78
N VAL A 515 -27.40 5.28 5.25
CA VAL A 515 -27.02 4.28 4.25
C VAL A 515 -26.64 4.91 2.90
N ASP A 516 -27.24 6.05 2.54
CA ASP A 516 -26.99 6.73 1.27
C ASP A 516 -25.67 7.52 1.32
N GLY A 517 -25.39 8.21 2.42
CA GLY A 517 -24.11 8.85 2.68
C GLY A 517 -22.97 7.85 2.76
N ALA A 518 -23.18 6.69 3.38
CA ALA A 518 -22.22 5.58 3.34
C ALA A 518 -21.94 5.09 1.91
N HIS A 519 -22.97 5.00 1.07
CA HIS A 519 -22.81 4.62 -0.34
C HIS A 519 -22.03 5.69 -1.14
N ILE A 520 -22.34 6.98 -0.98
CA ILE A 520 -21.63 8.08 -1.64
C ILE A 520 -20.17 8.11 -1.24
N ARG A 521 -19.87 7.92 0.05
CA ARG A 521 -18.51 7.79 0.58
C ARG A 521 -17.76 6.65 -0.11
N THR A 522 -18.36 5.47 -0.26
CA THR A 522 -17.72 4.34 -0.97
C THR A 522 -17.46 4.67 -2.45
N LEU A 523 -18.40 5.33 -3.12
CA LEU A 523 -18.23 5.76 -4.52
C LEU A 523 -17.11 6.78 -4.67
N LEU A 524 -17.03 7.77 -3.78
CA LEU A 524 -15.96 8.77 -3.75
C LEU A 524 -14.60 8.13 -3.46
N LEU A 525 -14.52 7.22 -2.50
CA LEU A 525 -13.28 6.48 -2.22
C LEU A 525 -12.80 5.70 -3.44
N THR A 526 -13.72 5.02 -4.11
CA THR A 526 -13.43 4.30 -5.35
C THR A 526 -12.92 5.28 -6.41
N PHE A 527 -13.56 6.43 -6.56
CA PHE A 527 -13.12 7.47 -7.49
C PHE A 527 -11.71 8.00 -7.18
N PHE A 528 -11.44 8.36 -5.93
CA PHE A 528 -10.11 8.82 -5.53
C PHE A 528 -9.06 7.72 -5.72
N PHE A 529 -9.35 6.48 -5.31
CA PHE A 529 -8.40 5.38 -5.43
C PHE A 529 -8.07 5.03 -6.88
N ARG A 530 -9.06 5.07 -7.78
CA ARG A 530 -8.89 4.71 -9.20
C ARG A 530 -8.31 5.83 -10.05
N GLN A 531 -8.73 7.07 -9.82
CA GLN A 531 -8.44 8.19 -10.73
C GLN A 531 -7.47 9.22 -10.13
N PHE A 532 -7.36 9.27 -8.80
CA PHE A 532 -6.62 10.31 -8.07
C PHE A 532 -5.82 9.72 -6.90
N ARG A 533 -5.25 8.52 -7.10
CA ARG A 533 -4.47 7.81 -6.06
C ARG A 533 -3.41 8.70 -5.38
N PRO A 534 -2.66 9.57 -6.11
CA PRO A 534 -1.70 10.46 -5.48
C PRO A 534 -2.29 11.41 -4.43
N LEU A 535 -3.57 11.78 -4.50
CA LEU A 535 -4.22 12.58 -3.45
C LEU A 535 -4.36 11.79 -2.14
N ILE A 536 -4.58 10.47 -2.22
CA ILE A 536 -4.64 9.60 -1.04
C ILE A 536 -3.23 9.38 -0.49
N GLU A 537 -2.25 9.12 -1.35
CA GLU A 537 -0.85 8.88 -0.96
C GLU A 537 -0.22 10.10 -0.27
N ASN A 538 -0.61 11.32 -0.68
CA ASN A 538 -0.20 12.58 -0.03
C ASN A 538 -1.06 12.94 1.19
N ASN A 539 -2.00 12.07 1.60
CA ASN A 539 -2.88 12.24 2.75
C ASN A 539 -3.79 13.48 2.67
N TYR A 540 -4.30 13.80 1.48
CA TYR A 540 -5.17 14.97 1.28
C TYR A 540 -6.66 14.65 1.46
N ILE A 541 -7.06 13.39 1.56
CA ILE A 541 -8.47 12.98 1.63
C ILE A 541 -8.90 12.69 3.08
N TYR A 542 -10.02 13.29 3.50
CA TYR A 542 -10.58 13.17 4.85
C TYR A 542 -12.09 12.92 4.80
N PHE A 543 -12.62 12.26 5.84
CA PHE A 543 -14.06 12.26 6.14
C PHE A 543 -14.36 13.14 7.32
N ALA A 544 -15.39 13.97 7.18
CA ALA A 544 -15.99 14.65 8.30
C ALA A 544 -16.80 13.65 9.15
N GLN A 545 -16.76 13.81 10.46
CA GLN A 545 -17.55 13.01 11.39
C GLN A 545 -18.57 13.92 12.09
N PRO A 546 -19.78 14.10 11.53
CA PRO A 546 -20.83 14.87 12.19
C PRO A 546 -21.39 14.14 13.43
N PRO A 547 -21.97 14.87 14.39
CA PRO A 547 -22.56 14.27 15.58
C PRO A 547 -23.85 13.51 15.24
N LEU A 548 -24.08 12.38 15.91
CA LEU A 548 -25.31 11.58 15.75
C LEU A 548 -26.44 12.10 16.63
N TYR A 549 -26.11 12.63 17.80
CA TYR A 549 -27.09 13.07 18.79
C TYR A 549 -26.77 14.46 19.32
N LYS A 550 -27.83 15.24 19.52
CA LYS A 550 -27.84 16.48 20.27
C LYS A 550 -28.67 16.29 21.53
N VAL A 551 -28.08 16.56 22.67
CA VAL A 551 -28.76 16.55 23.97
C VAL A 551 -28.87 17.97 24.46
N GLN A 552 -30.10 18.43 24.68
CA GLN A 552 -30.38 19.72 25.27
C GLN A 552 -30.89 19.53 26.70
N ASN A 553 -30.17 20.13 27.65
CA ASN A 553 -30.56 20.20 29.05
C ASN A 553 -30.69 21.67 29.46
N ASN A 554 -31.93 22.17 29.51
CA ASN A 554 -32.24 23.60 29.67
C ASN A 554 -31.51 24.45 28.61
N LYS A 555 -30.50 25.24 29.03
CA LYS A 555 -29.67 26.10 28.15
C LYS A 555 -28.38 25.43 27.66
N LYS A 556 -27.99 24.27 28.20
CA LYS A 556 -26.73 23.61 27.82
C LYS A 556 -26.99 22.59 26.71
N ILE A 557 -26.27 22.72 25.61
CA ILE A 557 -26.30 21.80 24.47
C ILE A 557 -25.04 20.94 24.54
N SER A 558 -25.15 19.65 24.23
CA SER A 558 -24.03 18.72 24.12
C SER A 558 -24.24 17.78 22.95
N TYR A 559 -23.16 17.49 22.23
CA TYR A 559 -23.17 16.65 21.03
C TYR A 559 -22.49 15.30 21.31
N PHE A 560 -23.02 14.24 20.73
CA PHE A 560 -22.49 12.89 20.88
C PHE A 560 -22.34 12.21 19.52
N TYR A 561 -21.22 11.54 19.32
CA TYR A 561 -20.84 10.90 18.06
C TYR A 561 -21.05 9.38 18.08
N THR A 562 -21.24 8.79 19.26
CA THR A 562 -21.56 7.37 19.42
C THR A 562 -22.76 7.18 20.34
N GLU A 563 -23.48 6.07 20.18
CA GLU A 563 -24.58 5.70 21.07
C GLU A 563 -24.06 5.36 22.48
N GLN A 564 -22.86 4.80 22.59
CA GLN A 564 -22.25 4.47 23.87
C GLN A 564 -21.96 5.72 24.70
N ASP A 565 -21.45 6.79 24.07
CA ASP A 565 -21.19 8.06 24.74
C ASP A 565 -22.49 8.70 25.24
N LEU A 566 -23.56 8.61 24.44
CA LEU A 566 -24.89 9.06 24.86
C LEU A 566 -25.38 8.24 26.07
N LYS A 567 -25.31 6.91 26.04
CA LYS A 567 -25.72 6.04 27.15
C LYS A 567 -24.93 6.34 28.43
N ASN A 568 -23.62 6.53 28.31
CA ASN A 568 -22.74 6.91 29.43
C ASN A 568 -23.07 8.30 30.00
N PHE A 569 -23.46 9.25 29.15
CA PHE A 569 -23.89 10.58 29.61
C PHE A 569 -25.25 10.52 30.33
N MET A 570 -26.19 9.74 29.78
CA MET A 570 -27.53 9.55 30.35
C MET A 570 -27.48 8.80 31.69
N SER A 571 -26.62 7.79 31.85
CA SER A 571 -26.48 7.04 33.10
C SER A 571 -25.90 7.84 34.26
N ARG A 572 -25.13 8.89 33.97
CA ARG A 572 -24.55 9.81 34.97
C ARG A 572 -25.50 10.92 35.42
N LYS A 573 -26.70 11.02 34.85
CA LYS A 573 -27.66 12.10 35.09
C LYS A 573 -28.88 11.59 35.87
N ASN A 574 -29.25 12.29 36.94
CA ASN A 574 -30.47 11.99 37.71
C ASN A 574 -31.74 12.29 36.90
N ASN A 575 -32.73 11.39 36.97
CA ASN A 575 -34.01 11.37 36.23
C ASN A 575 -34.93 12.62 36.40
N SER A 576 -34.50 13.67 37.08
CA SER A 576 -35.34 14.82 37.46
C SER A 576 -35.27 16.01 36.49
N GLN A 577 -34.39 15.97 35.46
CA GLN A 577 -34.23 17.07 34.50
C GLN A 577 -34.90 16.72 33.15
N LYS A 578 -35.65 17.67 32.57
CA LYS A 578 -36.26 17.51 31.23
C LYS A 578 -35.16 17.55 30.18
N ILE A 579 -34.68 16.38 29.77
CA ILE A 579 -33.66 16.20 28.74
C ILE A 579 -34.36 15.99 27.40
N VAL A 580 -34.02 16.80 26.40
CA VAL A 580 -34.48 16.60 25.03
C VAL A 580 -33.33 16.03 24.22
N VAL A 581 -33.51 14.82 23.69
CA VAL A 581 -32.55 14.16 22.81
C VAL A 581 -33.07 14.26 21.37
N GLN A 582 -32.28 14.86 20.49
CA GLN A 582 -32.53 14.91 19.06
C GLN A 582 -31.48 14.05 18.36
N ARG A 583 -31.91 13.13 17.51
CA ARG A 583 -31.02 12.37 16.62
C ARG A 583 -30.99 13.07 15.27
N TYR A 584 -29.80 13.36 14.77
CA TYR A 584 -29.65 13.88 13.41
C TYR A 584 -29.74 12.72 12.41
N LYS A 585 -30.56 12.88 11.38
CA LYS A 585 -30.64 11.91 10.26
C LYS A 585 -29.84 12.36 9.05
N GLY A 586 -29.73 13.66 8.84
CA GLY A 586 -28.93 14.24 7.75
C GLY A 586 -28.37 15.60 8.12
N LEU A 587 -27.33 16.03 7.42
CA LEU A 587 -26.61 17.29 7.62
C LEU A 587 -27.51 18.51 7.39
N GLY A 588 -28.53 18.38 6.54
CA GLY A 588 -29.51 19.44 6.26
C GLY A 588 -30.42 19.78 7.45
N GLU A 589 -30.47 18.96 8.50
CA GLU A 589 -31.21 19.24 9.73
C GLU A 589 -30.44 20.18 10.68
N MET A 590 -29.15 20.37 10.43
CA MET A 590 -28.29 21.27 11.20
C MET A 590 -28.33 22.67 10.60
N ASN A 591 -28.46 23.68 11.46
CA ASN A 591 -28.27 25.07 11.02
C ASN A 591 -26.75 25.35 10.80
N ALA A 592 -26.45 26.48 10.15
CA ALA A 592 -25.08 26.86 9.80
C ALA A 592 -24.12 26.91 11.00
N GLU A 593 -24.58 27.46 12.13
CA GLU A 593 -23.78 27.58 13.37
C GLU A 593 -23.47 26.20 13.98
N GLN A 594 -24.47 25.32 14.06
CA GLN A 594 -24.26 23.96 14.57
C GLN A 594 -23.28 23.18 13.69
N LEU A 595 -23.43 23.29 12.36
CA LEU A 595 -22.54 22.61 11.42
C LEU A 595 -21.10 23.10 11.54
N TRP A 596 -20.91 24.41 11.76
CA TRP A 596 -19.61 25.00 12.06
C TRP A 596 -19.01 24.41 13.34
N GLU A 597 -19.70 24.58 14.47
CA GLU A 597 -19.19 24.22 15.80
C GLU A 597 -18.86 22.74 15.96
N THR A 598 -19.57 21.85 15.25
CA THR A 598 -19.41 20.40 15.46
C THR A 598 -18.53 19.71 14.43
N THR A 599 -18.48 20.23 13.19
CA THR A 599 -18.00 19.46 12.03
C THR A 599 -17.05 20.25 11.13
N MET A 600 -17.12 21.59 11.11
CA MET A 600 -16.29 22.40 10.19
C MET A 600 -15.19 23.20 10.87
N ASP A 601 -15.38 23.60 12.14
CA ASP A 601 -14.40 24.38 12.91
C ASP A 601 -13.12 23.55 13.17
N PRO A 602 -11.94 23.99 12.67
CA PRO A 602 -10.68 23.30 12.91
C PRO A 602 -10.32 23.09 14.39
N ALA A 603 -10.86 23.90 15.31
CA ALA A 603 -10.57 23.79 16.73
C ALA A 603 -11.32 22.65 17.43
N THR A 604 -12.49 22.26 16.94
CA THR A 604 -13.39 21.31 17.62
C THR A 604 -13.70 20.07 16.81
N ARG A 605 -13.56 20.11 15.48
CA ARG A 605 -13.95 19.00 14.61
C ARG A 605 -13.01 17.80 14.74
N THR A 606 -13.57 16.63 14.43
CA THR A 606 -12.81 15.39 14.23
C THR A 606 -12.90 14.97 12.76
N LEU A 607 -11.75 14.71 12.14
CA LEU A 607 -11.66 14.23 10.76
C LEU A 607 -10.99 12.85 10.73
N LEU A 608 -11.52 11.95 9.90
CA LEU A 608 -10.89 10.66 9.62
C LEU A 608 -10.03 10.80 8.36
N GLN A 609 -8.71 10.71 8.51
CA GLN A 609 -7.78 10.78 7.37
C GLN A 609 -7.73 9.43 6.65
N VAL A 610 -7.89 9.45 5.33
CA VAL A 610 -7.79 8.24 4.49
C VAL A 610 -6.33 7.97 4.19
N LYS A 611 -5.87 6.74 4.45
CA LYS A 611 -4.51 6.28 4.15
C LYS A 611 -4.53 5.06 3.24
N LEU A 612 -3.60 5.02 2.30
CA LEU A 612 -3.38 3.84 1.46
C LEU A 612 -2.23 3.02 2.04
N GLU A 613 -2.56 1.95 2.75
CA GLU A 613 -1.55 1.05 3.34
C GLU A 613 -1.07 0.00 2.34
N ASP A 614 -1.99 -0.59 1.57
CA ASP A 614 -1.71 -1.61 0.57
C ASP A 614 -2.57 -1.39 -0.68
N ALA A 615 -1.93 -1.01 -1.78
CA ALA A 615 -2.60 -0.77 -3.06
C ALA A 615 -3.14 -2.06 -3.71
N VAL A 616 -2.53 -3.21 -3.45
CA VAL A 616 -2.93 -4.51 -4.02
C VAL A 616 -4.24 -4.97 -3.40
N GLU A 617 -4.30 -4.96 -2.06
CA GLU A 617 -5.52 -5.38 -1.38
C GLU A 617 -6.63 -4.35 -1.57
N ALA A 618 -6.31 -3.05 -1.55
CA ALA A 618 -7.29 -2.03 -1.86
C ALA A 618 -7.89 -2.28 -3.27
N ASP A 619 -7.08 -2.60 -4.28
CA ASP A 619 -7.58 -3.02 -5.61
C ASP A 619 -8.54 -4.20 -5.52
N ARG A 620 -8.16 -5.25 -4.78
CA ARG A 620 -8.99 -6.45 -4.63
C ARG A 620 -10.33 -6.13 -3.96
N ILE A 621 -10.32 -5.38 -2.86
CA ILE A 621 -11.52 -4.98 -2.11
C ILE A 621 -12.42 -4.10 -2.96
N PHE A 622 -11.88 -3.06 -3.62
CA PHE A 622 -12.68 -2.21 -4.51
C PHE A 622 -13.24 -3.02 -5.68
N THR A 623 -12.47 -3.94 -6.26
CA THR A 623 -12.95 -4.82 -7.34
C THR A 623 -14.09 -5.72 -6.85
N MET A 624 -13.97 -6.34 -5.67
CA MET A 624 -15.00 -7.21 -5.11
C MET A 624 -16.29 -6.43 -4.75
N LEU A 625 -16.15 -5.29 -4.07
CA LEU A 625 -17.29 -4.51 -3.59
C LEU A 625 -17.96 -3.67 -4.68
N MET A 626 -17.18 -3.14 -5.62
CA MET A 626 -17.64 -2.16 -6.62
C MET A 626 -17.62 -2.69 -8.05
N GLY A 627 -16.96 -3.82 -8.32
CA GLY A 627 -16.88 -4.45 -9.64
C GLY A 627 -18.16 -5.16 -10.08
N GLU A 628 -18.11 -5.88 -11.18
CA GLU A 628 -19.30 -6.49 -11.82
C GLU A 628 -19.75 -7.81 -11.17
N GLU A 629 -18.83 -8.58 -10.58
CA GLU A 629 -19.14 -9.88 -9.97
C GLU A 629 -20.04 -9.74 -8.74
N VAL A 630 -21.21 -10.39 -8.78
CA VAL A 630 -22.22 -10.32 -7.71
C VAL A 630 -21.99 -11.39 -6.65
N SER A 631 -21.58 -12.59 -7.06
CA SER A 631 -21.44 -13.75 -6.18
C SER A 631 -20.46 -13.51 -5.04
N ASN A 632 -19.25 -13.02 -5.35
CA ASN A 632 -18.20 -12.84 -4.36
C ASN A 632 -18.54 -11.71 -3.38
N ARG A 633 -19.19 -10.66 -3.86
CA ARG A 633 -19.73 -9.59 -3.01
C ARG A 633 -20.79 -10.13 -2.05
N LYS A 634 -21.67 -11.03 -2.52
CA LYS A 634 -22.70 -11.64 -1.69
C LYS A 634 -22.07 -12.49 -0.58
N ILE A 635 -21.07 -13.30 -0.90
CA ILE A 635 -20.31 -14.10 0.08
C ILE A 635 -19.67 -13.16 1.11
N PHE A 636 -18.97 -12.12 0.65
CA PHE A 636 -18.37 -11.13 1.56
C PHE A 636 -19.40 -10.50 2.50
N ILE A 637 -20.56 -10.08 1.98
CA ILE A 637 -21.63 -9.52 2.80
C ILE A 637 -22.12 -10.56 3.81
N GLN A 638 -22.31 -11.82 3.42
CA GLN A 638 -22.76 -12.90 4.31
C GLN A 638 -21.75 -13.20 5.43
N GLU A 639 -20.46 -13.24 5.11
CA GLU A 639 -19.39 -13.51 6.07
C GLU A 639 -19.17 -12.35 7.05
N ASN A 640 -19.42 -11.10 6.61
CA ASN A 640 -19.15 -9.89 7.40
C ASN A 640 -20.41 -9.26 8.01
N ALA A 641 -21.61 -9.72 7.65
CA ALA A 641 -22.86 -9.29 8.26
C ALA A 641 -22.98 -9.89 9.67
N THR A 642 -22.37 -9.22 10.64
CA THR A 642 -22.67 -9.45 12.05
C THR A 642 -23.96 -8.68 12.38
N TYR A 643 -25.08 -9.41 12.53
CA TYR A 643 -26.43 -8.91 12.82
C TYR A 643 -27.03 -7.99 11.75
N ALA A 644 -27.36 -8.54 10.59
CA ALA A 644 -28.53 -8.05 9.85
C ALA A 644 -29.74 -8.82 10.41
N ASP A 645 -30.52 -8.21 11.30
CA ASP A 645 -31.90 -8.66 11.49
C ASP A 645 -32.58 -8.50 10.13
N ILE A 646 -32.76 -9.63 9.46
CA ILE A 646 -33.57 -9.70 8.26
C ILE A 646 -34.99 -9.45 8.78
N ASP A 647 -35.50 -8.23 8.61
CA ASP A 647 -36.94 -8.00 8.64
C ASP A 647 -37.53 -8.86 7.51
N ILE A 648 -38.05 -10.04 7.88
CA ILE A 648 -38.86 -10.92 7.03
C ILE A 648 -40.29 -10.38 7.02
#